data_AF-Q4T4L1-F1
#
_entry.id   AF-Q4T4L1-F1
#
_cell.length_a   1.000
_cell.length_b   1.000
_cell.length_c   1.000
_cell.angle_alpha   90.00
_cell.angle_beta   90.00
_cell.angle_gamma   90.00
#
_symmetry.space_group_name_H-M   'P 1'
#
loop_
_entity.id
_entity.type
_entity.pdbx_description
1 polymer ?
#
loop_
_entity_poly.entity_id
_entity_poly.type
_entity_poly.pdbx_seq_one_letter_code
_entity_poly.pdbx_strand_id
1 'polypeptide(L)'
;EIQRIQKELQTKDTHVVQVKNEMTVLSKLKPKIREKVIKKEVVRTEKDPEMLKVVLMLKGAITEDESHSHAINGNIFSTRGQINTLERIIPTIQPKVVTKVIKQVQQDPETIEESKKLRMALEEEKDENVILMKDLTALRLHYGELQRLKPKVEVKEIINEIYQVDPQTEVELVRLRKELQVLGRHRLNLEKEVKTATSNLTALRAQKPKVEYKEVTQEVIKEEKSPEVLRELQRLNNQVSRLQLNCDTTLELLTRLRKERDELKAEKSKVETKLVTREVVKYENDPLLEKEADRLRRNIREEIQQRRSLEECLFELQNQYIVLERQRPEEKIVTQEVVRLQKDPKQMLEHEKLNRNLDNEMKSRRKFELEVRELRALIQEKEAALAQMDDHQRKIQVESELRQLKSHIHELENAPPPVEEKIVIEEVLKVERDPKLEKLTDDIRANVEVEANNIARLERDIRNLKVKLEILQKEKSIEKVVHREIVRVEKDPVVTAEREHLRELVAQERNHRRDQEDGVQNINIKINQLQTVKSMTSQEENALITNRNALLKEKEDLLQQLKVLEGERHNISETFQLQSRRMSEKKQMVRQKTLKASSEVQRLEKEILSEKEIIYQRDAVILELQNNIKKEDHSETHTRETNLSTRITIMDPETGKDMSPYEAYMQGLIDRNHYIQLSELECDWEEITSSGPDGDVTVLQDRKSGKHYSVKDALREGRLTQYDMMRYKEGKLHISEFALLVAGETKHPYIPPVAPPQSPTRSTPFPSLNSMHSSLRSSYTSLSPQQNVSVNHHCASGTDDHFPISGVLDTTTQSRMSVRSAMTRKLIDPDTGLKLLEAQAASGGIVDLNKKDKLSVHKAVEQGLLDQGHMYKLLNAQKAFTGVEDPSTKERLAVAQAAQKGYMPKENAMRYMLAQYLTGGLVDPSRAGRLSIQKALDANMIDSTTANELQDESSYLKELVDPITKEKISYKQAMDRCKKDITTGLLLFPVA
;
A
#
# COMPACT_ATOMS: atom_id res chain seq x y z
N GLU A 1 25.99 50.84 31.40
CA GLU A 1 25.88 49.62 30.56
C GLU A 1 26.25 49.86 29.10
N ILE A 2 25.43 50.58 28.31
CA ILE A 2 25.49 50.54 26.82
C ILE A 2 26.89 50.82 26.23
N GLN A 3 27.62 51.83 26.71
CA GLN A 3 29.00 52.11 26.24
C GLN A 3 30.02 51.01 26.60
N ARG A 4 29.81 50.25 27.68
CA ARG A 4 30.65 49.10 28.03
C ARG A 4 30.36 47.93 27.08
N ILE A 5 29.08 47.66 26.79
CA ILE A 5 28.64 46.64 25.83
C ILE A 5 29.12 46.98 24.40
N GLN A 6 29.07 48.24 23.99
CA GLN A 6 29.62 48.70 22.71
C GLN A 6 31.14 48.52 22.63
N LYS A 7 31.89 48.79 23.72
CA LYS A 7 33.32 48.49 23.78
C LYS A 7 33.61 46.99 23.71
N GLU A 8 32.84 46.15 24.42
CA GLU A 8 33.01 44.69 24.35
C GLU A 8 32.72 44.14 22.94
N LEU A 9 31.68 44.63 22.26
CA LEU A 9 31.41 44.29 20.87
C LEU A 9 32.56 44.72 19.94
N GLN A 10 33.04 45.97 20.06
CA GLN A 10 34.20 46.44 19.29
C GLN A 10 35.46 45.59 19.54
N THR A 11 35.73 45.18 20.78
CA THR A 11 36.88 44.31 21.08
C THR A 11 36.71 42.89 20.51
N LYS A 12 35.49 42.37 20.44
CA LYS A 12 35.20 41.07 19.82
C LYS A 12 35.35 41.15 18.30
N ASP A 13 34.87 42.21 17.68
CA ASP A 13 35.05 42.45 16.24
C ASP A 13 36.53 42.61 15.86
N THR A 14 37.34 43.33 16.66
CA THR A 14 38.78 43.43 16.41
C THR A 14 39.48 42.07 16.56
N HIS A 15 39.10 41.25 17.54
CA HIS A 15 39.63 39.89 17.67
C HIS A 15 39.24 38.98 16.49
N VAL A 16 38.01 39.05 15.99
CA VAL A 16 37.57 38.28 14.81
C VAL A 16 38.35 38.68 13.55
N VAL A 17 38.61 39.98 13.35
CA VAL A 17 39.45 40.47 12.24
C VAL A 17 40.90 40.00 12.39
N GLN A 18 41.45 40.02 13.61
CA GLN A 18 42.83 39.59 13.88
C GLN A 18 43.01 38.09 13.60
N VAL A 19 42.06 37.25 14.05
CA VAL A 19 42.05 35.80 13.77
C VAL A 19 41.86 35.52 12.27
N LYS A 20 41.01 36.25 11.55
CA LYS A 20 40.89 36.13 10.07
C LYS A 20 42.19 36.51 9.35
N ASN A 21 42.93 37.51 9.84
CA ASN A 21 44.23 37.89 9.29
C ASN A 21 45.31 36.82 9.55
N GLU A 22 45.38 36.24 10.74
CA GLU A 22 46.31 35.14 11.05
C GLU A 22 46.01 33.88 10.21
N MET A 23 44.74 33.52 10.06
CA MET A 23 44.31 32.38 9.24
C MET A 23 44.62 32.56 7.74
N THR A 24 44.58 33.80 7.23
CA THR A 24 44.94 34.12 5.83
C THR A 24 46.44 34.29 5.60
N VAL A 25 47.24 34.46 6.65
CA VAL A 25 48.71 34.35 6.58
C VAL A 25 49.13 32.88 6.58
N LEU A 26 48.53 32.05 7.45
CA LEU A 26 48.83 30.61 7.54
C LEU A 26 48.49 29.85 6.25
N SER A 27 47.41 30.21 5.54
CA SER A 27 47.04 29.56 4.27
C SER A 27 47.95 29.91 3.08
N LYS A 28 48.86 30.89 3.21
CA LYS A 28 49.79 31.30 2.14
C LYS A 28 51.18 30.66 2.24
N LEU A 29 51.50 29.98 3.33
CA LEU A 29 52.80 29.33 3.53
C LEU A 29 52.78 27.86 3.06
N LYS A 30 53.30 27.61 1.84
CA LYS A 30 53.55 26.24 1.35
C LYS A 30 54.89 25.70 1.87
N PRO A 31 54.96 24.47 2.42
CA PRO A 31 56.24 23.83 2.74
C PRO A 31 56.96 23.37 1.47
N LYS A 32 58.29 23.52 1.44
CA LYS A 32 59.17 22.89 0.44
C LYS A 32 59.61 21.53 0.95
N ILE A 33 59.33 20.46 0.19
CA ILE A 33 59.86 19.12 0.47
C ILE A 33 60.71 18.69 -0.74
N ARG A 34 61.94 18.23 -0.46
CA ARG A 34 62.78 17.55 -1.45
C ARG A 34 62.53 16.05 -1.35
N GLU A 35 62.20 15.44 -2.47
CA GLU A 35 61.89 14.02 -2.55
C GLU A 35 63.16 13.20 -2.87
N LYS A 36 63.36 12.05 -2.21
CA LYS A 36 64.36 11.05 -2.61
C LYS A 36 63.75 9.66 -2.41
N VAL A 37 63.46 8.98 -3.51
CA VAL A 37 62.70 7.73 -3.55
C VAL A 37 63.64 6.53 -3.53
N ILE A 38 63.36 5.55 -2.66
CA ILE A 38 63.75 4.15 -2.85
C ILE A 38 62.51 3.30 -2.50
N LYS A 39 62.07 2.44 -3.42
CA LYS A 39 60.95 1.51 -3.23
C LYS A 39 61.44 0.09 -2.98
N LYS A 40 60.76 -0.64 -2.09
CA LYS A 40 60.71 -2.10 -2.11
C LYS A 40 59.33 -2.55 -1.63
N GLU A 41 58.49 -3.00 -2.56
CA GLU A 41 57.19 -3.61 -2.24
C GLU A 41 57.39 -5.08 -1.86
N VAL A 42 56.75 -5.52 -0.77
CA VAL A 42 56.45 -6.92 -0.49
C VAL A 42 55.00 -6.97 -0.03
N VAL A 43 54.13 -7.51 -0.86
CA VAL A 43 52.71 -7.69 -0.53
C VAL A 43 52.52 -9.09 0.03
N ARG A 44 52.09 -9.20 1.29
CA ARG A 44 51.59 -10.46 1.88
C ARG A 44 50.07 -10.35 2.00
N THR A 45 49.34 -11.25 1.34
CA THR A 45 47.88 -11.35 1.47
C THR A 45 47.54 -12.54 2.34
N GLU A 46 47.24 -12.29 3.61
CA GLU A 46 46.60 -13.28 4.45
C GLU A 46 45.12 -13.38 4.02
N LYS A 47 44.72 -14.56 3.54
CA LYS A 47 43.36 -14.80 3.02
C LYS A 47 42.60 -15.65 4.01
N ASP A 48 41.57 -15.04 4.58
CA ASP A 48 40.62 -15.68 5.49
C ASP A 48 40.01 -16.95 4.83
N PRO A 49 40.16 -18.15 5.45
CA PRO A 49 39.79 -19.42 4.82
C PRO A 49 38.29 -19.56 4.55
N GLU A 50 37.42 -18.91 5.35
CA GLU A 50 35.97 -18.94 5.10
C GLU A 50 35.60 -18.11 3.87
N MET A 51 36.21 -16.93 3.70
CA MET A 51 36.09 -16.13 2.48
C MET A 51 36.62 -16.88 1.25
N LEU A 52 37.73 -17.60 1.36
CA LEU A 52 38.22 -18.44 0.27
C LEU A 52 37.23 -19.54 -0.10
N LYS A 53 36.60 -20.19 0.89
CA LYS A 53 35.57 -21.21 0.65
C LYS A 53 34.33 -20.61 -0.04
N VAL A 54 33.84 -19.45 0.41
CA VAL A 54 32.71 -18.74 -0.22
C VAL A 54 33.06 -18.28 -1.64
N VAL A 55 34.25 -17.74 -1.87
CA VAL A 55 34.74 -17.35 -3.20
C VAL A 55 34.90 -18.56 -4.13
N LEU A 56 35.33 -19.71 -3.61
CA LEU A 56 35.40 -20.96 -4.39
C LEU A 56 34.00 -21.49 -4.75
N MET A 57 33.03 -21.45 -3.83
CA MET A 57 31.65 -21.83 -4.16
C MET A 57 31.00 -20.86 -5.15
N LEU A 58 31.20 -19.55 -4.98
CA LEU A 58 30.70 -18.55 -5.94
C LEU A 58 31.37 -18.71 -7.31
N LYS A 59 32.67 -19.01 -7.35
CA LYS A 59 33.35 -19.31 -8.61
C LYS A 59 32.83 -20.60 -9.25
N GLY A 60 32.51 -21.62 -8.46
CA GLY A 60 31.82 -22.84 -8.91
C GLY A 60 30.48 -22.53 -9.54
N ALA A 61 29.61 -21.80 -8.84
CA ALA A 61 28.30 -21.38 -9.34
C ALA A 61 28.40 -20.53 -10.62
N ILE A 62 29.37 -19.61 -10.70
CA ILE A 62 29.64 -18.83 -11.92
C ILE A 62 30.08 -19.74 -13.06
N THR A 63 30.94 -20.73 -12.83
CA THR A 63 31.32 -21.69 -13.89
C THR A 63 30.19 -22.62 -14.31
N GLU A 64 29.27 -22.96 -13.39
CA GLU A 64 28.05 -23.70 -13.70
C GLU A 64 27.11 -22.86 -14.57
N ASP A 65 26.85 -21.59 -14.21
CA ASP A 65 26.05 -20.63 -15.00
C ASP A 65 26.70 -20.33 -16.37
N GLU A 66 28.03 -20.19 -16.44
CA GLU A 66 28.77 -20.06 -17.70
C GLU A 66 28.60 -21.31 -18.57
N SER A 67 28.65 -22.51 -17.98
CA SER A 67 28.42 -23.77 -18.71
C SER A 67 26.97 -23.91 -19.18
N HIS A 68 26.00 -23.48 -18.37
CA HIS A 68 24.58 -23.48 -18.71
C HIS A 68 24.27 -22.46 -19.83
N SER A 69 24.87 -21.28 -19.76
CA SER A 69 24.83 -20.27 -20.83
C SER A 69 25.46 -20.79 -22.12
N HIS A 70 26.58 -21.53 -22.05
CA HIS A 70 27.18 -22.18 -23.23
C HIS A 70 26.28 -23.28 -23.80
N ALA A 71 25.63 -24.09 -22.96
CA ALA A 71 24.67 -25.11 -23.40
C ALA A 71 23.44 -24.48 -24.09
N ILE A 72 22.88 -23.40 -23.51
CA ILE A 72 21.78 -22.64 -24.12
C ILE A 72 22.23 -22.01 -25.45
N ASN A 73 23.42 -21.39 -25.52
CA ASN A 73 23.95 -20.84 -26.76
C ASN A 73 24.22 -21.92 -27.82
N GLY A 74 24.66 -23.11 -27.41
CA GLY A 74 24.78 -24.29 -28.28
C GLY A 74 23.43 -24.76 -28.83
N ASN A 75 22.40 -24.80 -27.99
CA ASN A 75 21.03 -25.10 -28.42
C ASN A 75 20.50 -24.04 -29.40
N ILE A 76 20.67 -22.74 -29.09
CA ILE A 76 20.31 -21.64 -29.99
C ILE A 76 21.05 -21.74 -31.33
N PHE A 77 22.33 -22.12 -31.32
CA PHE A 77 23.10 -22.34 -32.54
C PHE A 77 22.59 -23.55 -33.34
N SER A 78 22.24 -24.65 -32.67
CA SER A 78 21.61 -25.82 -33.30
C SER A 78 20.27 -25.48 -33.94
N THR A 79 19.38 -24.78 -33.21
CA THR A 79 18.09 -24.31 -33.73
C THR A 79 18.27 -23.33 -34.88
N ARG A 80 19.24 -22.40 -34.82
CA ARG A 80 19.60 -21.55 -35.97
C ARG A 80 20.15 -22.35 -37.15
N GLY A 81 20.91 -23.42 -36.90
CA GLY A 81 21.34 -24.36 -37.92
C GLY A 81 20.15 -25.06 -38.60
N GLN A 82 19.18 -25.54 -37.81
CA GLN A 82 17.94 -26.13 -38.31
C GLN A 82 17.10 -25.14 -39.12
N ILE A 83 16.93 -23.91 -38.62
CA ILE A 83 16.29 -22.80 -39.34
C ILE A 83 17.02 -22.54 -40.65
N ASN A 84 18.34 -22.38 -40.65
CA ASN A 84 19.14 -22.19 -41.86
C ASN A 84 19.03 -23.37 -42.85
N THR A 85 18.87 -24.61 -42.37
CA THR A 85 18.62 -25.76 -43.27
C THR A 85 17.21 -25.73 -43.87
N LEU A 86 16.19 -25.31 -43.12
CA LEU A 86 14.83 -25.11 -43.63
C LEU A 86 14.79 -23.94 -44.63
N GLU A 87 15.45 -22.83 -44.32
CA GLU A 87 15.66 -21.67 -45.21
C GLU A 87 16.47 -22.01 -46.46
N ARG A 88 17.26 -23.09 -46.47
CA ARG A 88 17.93 -23.63 -47.68
C ARG A 88 17.10 -24.63 -48.46
N ILE A 89 16.00 -25.16 -47.89
CA ILE A 89 15.04 -26.06 -48.58
C ILE A 89 13.91 -25.25 -49.24
N ILE A 90 13.51 -24.13 -48.65
CA ILE A 90 12.51 -23.20 -49.20
C ILE A 90 12.82 -22.73 -50.66
N PRO A 91 14.08 -22.42 -51.07
CA PRO A 91 14.39 -21.95 -52.42
C PRO A 91 14.37 -23.03 -53.51
N THR A 92 14.30 -24.32 -53.16
CA THR A 92 14.32 -25.43 -54.13
C THR A 92 12.98 -25.67 -54.84
N ILE A 93 11.91 -24.99 -54.41
CA ILE A 93 10.58 -25.08 -55.01
C ILE A 93 10.45 -24.01 -56.10
N GLN A 94 10.44 -24.43 -57.38
CA GLN A 94 10.57 -23.50 -58.52
C GLN A 94 9.32 -22.64 -58.78
N PRO A 95 9.46 -21.31 -58.99
CA PRO A 95 8.38 -20.44 -59.42
C PRO A 95 8.30 -20.28 -60.96
N LYS A 96 7.10 -20.13 -61.50
CA LYS A 96 6.89 -19.68 -62.90
C LYS A 96 6.92 -18.16 -63.00
N VAL A 97 7.54 -17.65 -64.07
CA VAL A 97 7.96 -16.24 -64.24
C VAL A 97 7.02 -15.44 -65.14
N VAL A 98 6.65 -14.22 -64.71
CA VAL A 98 6.44 -13.04 -65.59
C VAL A 98 7.09 -11.82 -64.91
N THR A 99 7.51 -10.81 -65.68
CA THR A 99 8.72 -10.01 -65.41
C THR A 99 8.52 -8.53 -65.01
N LYS A 100 9.33 -8.06 -64.04
CA LYS A 100 9.98 -6.72 -63.86
C LYS A 100 9.15 -5.44 -64.18
N VAL A 101 9.06 -4.42 -63.31
CA VAL A 101 10.17 -3.64 -62.69
C VAL A 101 9.82 -3.08 -61.29
N ILE A 102 10.59 -3.49 -60.28
CA ILE A 102 11.00 -2.81 -59.02
C ILE A 102 10.06 -1.76 -58.34
N LYS A 103 9.36 -2.14 -57.24
CA LYS A 103 9.69 -1.76 -55.83
C LYS A 103 8.62 -2.23 -54.82
N GLN A 104 9.09 -2.42 -53.57
CA GLN A 104 8.36 -2.62 -52.31
C GLN A 104 7.76 -4.00 -51.99
N VAL A 105 7.79 -4.28 -50.67
CA VAL A 105 7.55 -5.56 -50.00
C VAL A 105 6.05 -5.84 -49.92
N GLN A 106 5.61 -7.04 -50.34
CA GLN A 106 4.25 -7.50 -50.07
C GLN A 106 4.15 -8.02 -48.64
N GLN A 107 3.25 -7.41 -47.86
CA GLN A 107 2.65 -8.03 -46.67
C GLN A 107 1.60 -9.06 -47.13
N ASP A 108 1.13 -9.93 -46.22
CA ASP A 108 0.19 -11.01 -46.54
C ASP A 108 -1.04 -10.52 -47.32
N PRO A 109 -1.43 -11.20 -48.42
CA PRO A 109 -2.49 -10.73 -49.30
C PRO A 109 -3.86 -10.72 -48.61
N GLU A 110 -4.16 -11.67 -47.74
CA GLU A 110 -5.41 -11.69 -46.96
C GLU A 110 -5.45 -10.52 -45.98
N THR A 111 -4.38 -10.27 -45.23
CA THR A 111 -4.32 -9.11 -44.31
C THR A 111 -4.29 -7.78 -45.06
N ILE A 112 -3.76 -7.73 -46.29
CA ILE A 112 -3.88 -6.58 -47.20
C ILE A 112 -5.33 -6.44 -47.69
N GLU A 113 -6.02 -7.52 -48.04
CA GLU A 113 -7.43 -7.47 -48.49
C GLU A 113 -8.38 -7.11 -47.35
N GLU A 114 -8.19 -7.63 -46.15
CA GLU A 114 -8.92 -7.21 -44.95
C GLU A 114 -8.58 -5.77 -44.59
N SER A 115 -7.31 -5.38 -44.60
CA SER A 115 -6.92 -3.97 -44.37
C SER A 115 -7.39 -3.04 -45.49
N LYS A 116 -7.60 -3.53 -46.71
CA LYS A 116 -8.24 -2.77 -47.82
C LYS A 116 -9.75 -2.71 -47.63
N LYS A 117 -10.43 -3.80 -47.29
CA LYS A 117 -11.88 -3.81 -46.98
C LYS A 117 -12.19 -2.90 -45.80
N LEU A 118 -11.41 -2.97 -44.72
CA LEU A 118 -11.54 -2.08 -43.57
C LEU A 118 -11.18 -0.62 -43.91
N ARG A 119 -10.20 -0.37 -44.79
CA ARG A 119 -9.92 0.99 -45.28
C ARG A 119 -10.99 1.52 -46.24
N MET A 120 -11.57 0.67 -47.08
CA MET A 120 -12.67 1.03 -47.97
C MET A 120 -13.92 1.33 -47.15
N ALA A 121 -14.32 0.44 -46.23
CA ALA A 121 -15.43 0.69 -45.32
C ALA A 121 -15.21 1.94 -44.45
N LEU A 122 -13.98 2.21 -44.00
CA LEU A 122 -13.65 3.44 -43.27
C LEU A 122 -13.70 4.69 -44.17
N GLU A 123 -13.33 4.60 -45.45
CA GLU A 123 -13.41 5.73 -46.38
C GLU A 123 -14.85 5.96 -46.87
N GLU A 124 -15.63 4.88 -47.06
CA GLU A 124 -17.08 4.91 -47.31
C GLU A 124 -17.80 5.55 -46.13
N GLU A 125 -17.54 5.14 -44.88
CA GLU A 125 -18.06 5.78 -43.67
C GLU A 125 -17.61 7.25 -43.51
N LYS A 126 -16.40 7.62 -43.94
CA LYS A 126 -15.98 9.03 -43.98
C LYS A 126 -16.71 9.81 -45.05
N ASP A 127 -16.89 9.25 -46.24
CA ASP A 127 -17.60 9.89 -47.34
C ASP A 127 -19.09 10.03 -47.00
N GLU A 128 -19.71 9.04 -46.38
CA GLU A 128 -21.04 9.14 -45.77
C GLU A 128 -21.07 10.20 -44.67
N ASN A 129 -20.09 10.27 -43.76
CA ASN A 129 -20.01 11.36 -42.78
C ASN A 129 -19.81 12.73 -43.43
N VAL A 130 -19.10 12.83 -44.57
CA VAL A 130 -18.93 14.08 -45.33
C VAL A 130 -20.22 14.46 -46.07
N ILE A 131 -20.97 13.48 -46.59
CA ILE A 131 -22.30 13.67 -47.19
C ILE A 131 -23.28 14.10 -46.11
N LEU A 132 -23.39 13.37 -45.00
CA LEU A 132 -24.20 13.72 -43.84
C LEU A 132 -23.83 15.10 -43.28
N MET A 133 -22.55 15.46 -43.22
CA MET A 133 -22.14 16.82 -42.81
C MET A 133 -22.54 17.88 -43.83
N LYS A 134 -22.44 17.60 -45.14
CA LYS A 134 -22.97 18.49 -46.19
C LYS A 134 -24.48 18.65 -46.05
N ASP A 135 -25.22 17.56 -45.90
CA ASP A 135 -26.67 17.56 -45.72
C ASP A 135 -27.07 18.28 -44.43
N LEU A 136 -26.36 18.09 -43.32
CA LEU A 136 -26.60 18.80 -42.06
C LEU A 136 -26.28 20.30 -42.21
N THR A 137 -25.25 20.67 -42.97
CA THR A 137 -25.01 22.09 -43.31
C THR A 137 -26.08 22.65 -44.26
N ALA A 138 -26.55 21.89 -45.24
CA ALA A 138 -27.62 22.29 -46.15
C ALA A 138 -28.96 22.42 -45.40
N LEU A 139 -29.28 21.52 -44.48
CA LEU A 139 -30.45 21.58 -43.61
C LEU A 139 -30.39 22.79 -42.67
N ARG A 140 -29.20 23.12 -42.13
CA ARG A 140 -28.98 24.36 -41.36
C ARG A 140 -29.11 25.61 -42.21
N LEU A 141 -28.65 25.57 -43.46
CA LEU A 141 -28.74 26.69 -44.40
C LEU A 141 -30.20 26.91 -44.81
N HIS A 142 -30.92 25.85 -45.20
CA HIS A 142 -32.36 25.86 -45.44
C HIS A 142 -33.18 26.24 -44.20
N TYR A 143 -32.76 25.85 -42.99
CA TYR A 143 -33.42 26.33 -41.76
C TYR A 143 -33.20 27.83 -41.56
N GLY A 144 -31.99 28.34 -41.81
CA GLY A 144 -31.67 29.77 -41.80
C GLY A 144 -32.41 30.56 -42.89
N GLU A 145 -32.58 29.97 -44.08
CA GLU A 145 -33.39 30.49 -45.18
C GLU A 145 -34.88 30.49 -44.81
N LEU A 146 -35.43 29.40 -44.28
CA LEU A 146 -36.80 29.34 -43.75
C LEU A 146 -37.04 30.35 -42.62
N GLN A 147 -36.03 30.59 -41.78
CA GLN A 147 -36.07 31.60 -40.72
C GLN A 147 -36.00 33.03 -41.28
N ARG A 148 -35.36 33.25 -42.43
CA ARG A 148 -35.41 34.49 -43.23
C ARG A 148 -36.68 34.64 -44.08
N LEU A 149 -37.26 33.54 -44.53
CA LEU A 149 -38.46 33.48 -45.39
C LEU A 149 -39.76 33.59 -44.58
N LYS A 150 -39.71 33.60 -43.25
CA LYS A 150 -40.83 34.06 -42.42
C LYS A 150 -41.13 35.53 -42.74
N PRO A 151 -42.25 35.86 -43.42
CA PRO A 151 -42.48 37.22 -43.87
C PRO A 151 -42.86 38.11 -42.69
N LYS A 152 -42.13 39.22 -42.52
CA LYS A 152 -42.68 40.40 -41.84
C LYS A 152 -43.38 41.23 -42.90
N VAL A 153 -44.70 41.06 -43.05
CA VAL A 153 -45.50 41.83 -44.02
C VAL A 153 -46.69 42.46 -43.31
N GLU A 154 -46.83 43.76 -43.51
CA GLU A 154 -47.99 44.56 -43.15
C GLU A 154 -49.01 44.57 -44.31
N VAL A 155 -50.28 44.32 -43.98
CA VAL A 155 -51.48 44.88 -44.66
C VAL A 155 -51.94 44.31 -46.04
N LYS A 156 -53.23 43.90 -46.05
CA LYS A 156 -54.24 43.78 -47.14
C LYS A 156 -54.18 42.69 -48.24
N GLU A 157 -55.31 41.96 -48.27
CA GLU A 157 -56.14 41.50 -49.40
C GLU A 157 -55.62 40.56 -50.52
N ILE A 158 -56.22 39.35 -50.50
CA ILE A 158 -56.72 38.50 -51.61
C ILE A 158 -55.74 38.09 -52.75
N ILE A 159 -55.42 36.79 -52.85
CA ILE A 159 -55.90 35.84 -53.89
C ILE A 159 -55.47 34.40 -53.54
N ASN A 160 -56.25 33.43 -53.99
CA ASN A 160 -56.28 32.03 -53.57
C ASN A 160 -55.15 31.16 -54.15
N GLU A 161 -54.67 30.19 -53.35
CA GLU A 161 -54.32 28.85 -53.83
C GLU A 161 -54.98 27.80 -52.91
N ILE A 162 -55.58 26.77 -53.50
CA ILE A 162 -56.44 25.80 -52.80
C ILE A 162 -55.67 24.50 -52.59
N TYR A 163 -55.53 24.09 -51.32
CA TYR A 163 -55.17 22.73 -50.95
C TYR A 163 -56.39 22.08 -50.29
N GLN A 164 -56.90 20.99 -50.87
CA GLN A 164 -57.92 20.18 -50.20
C GLN A 164 -57.28 19.42 -49.05
N VAL A 165 -57.58 19.86 -47.83
CA VAL A 165 -57.39 19.08 -46.61
C VAL A 165 -58.58 18.12 -46.46
N ASP A 166 -58.33 16.91 -45.94
CA ASP A 166 -59.37 15.91 -45.74
C ASP A 166 -60.49 16.48 -44.82
N PRO A 167 -61.77 16.55 -45.25
CA PRO A 167 -62.79 17.37 -44.58
C PRO A 167 -62.98 17.09 -43.09
N GLN A 168 -62.73 15.84 -42.66
CA GLN A 168 -62.83 15.45 -41.25
C GLN A 168 -61.73 16.11 -40.40
N THR A 169 -60.48 16.09 -40.87
CA THR A 169 -59.37 16.76 -40.18
C THR A 169 -59.52 18.28 -40.15
N GLU A 170 -60.14 18.89 -41.17
CA GLU A 170 -60.39 20.33 -41.17
C GLU A 170 -61.49 20.71 -40.15
N VAL A 171 -62.57 19.92 -40.07
CA VAL A 171 -63.63 20.10 -39.06
C VAL A 171 -63.10 19.90 -37.64
N GLU A 172 -62.26 18.89 -37.39
CA GLU A 172 -61.65 18.69 -36.07
C GLU A 172 -60.64 19.80 -35.72
N LEU A 173 -59.82 20.26 -36.66
CA LEU A 173 -58.92 21.40 -36.43
C LEU A 173 -59.70 22.68 -36.15
N VAL A 174 -60.82 22.94 -36.83
CA VAL A 174 -61.69 24.09 -36.55
C VAL A 174 -62.35 23.95 -35.18
N ARG A 175 -62.81 22.74 -34.80
CA ARG A 175 -63.38 22.47 -33.47
C ARG A 175 -62.36 22.69 -32.37
N LEU A 176 -61.18 22.09 -32.47
CA LEU A 176 -60.09 22.23 -31.50
C LEU A 176 -59.58 23.67 -31.40
N ARG A 177 -59.50 24.41 -32.51
CA ARG A 177 -59.19 25.85 -32.50
C ARG A 177 -60.27 26.67 -31.80
N LYS A 178 -61.55 26.33 -31.97
CA LYS A 178 -62.67 27.00 -31.31
C LYS A 178 -62.71 26.70 -29.81
N GLU A 179 -62.47 25.45 -29.41
CA GLU A 179 -62.34 25.04 -28.01
C GLU A 179 -61.14 25.72 -27.34
N LEU A 180 -59.96 25.75 -27.99
CA LEU A 180 -58.80 26.52 -27.53
C LEU A 180 -59.08 28.04 -27.43
N GLN A 181 -59.84 28.62 -28.35
CA GLN A 181 -60.21 30.03 -28.29
C GLN A 181 -61.19 30.31 -27.13
N VAL A 182 -62.14 29.41 -26.86
CA VAL A 182 -63.07 29.49 -25.73
C VAL A 182 -62.32 29.34 -24.40
N LEU A 183 -61.44 28.35 -24.27
CA LEU A 183 -60.57 28.18 -23.11
C LEU A 183 -59.62 29.38 -22.91
N GLY A 184 -59.09 29.95 -24.00
CA GLY A 184 -58.30 31.17 -23.97
C GLY A 184 -59.09 32.38 -23.45
N ARG A 185 -60.36 32.52 -23.84
CA ARG A 185 -61.27 33.56 -23.30
C ARG A 185 -61.62 33.31 -21.84
N HIS A 186 -61.89 32.07 -21.42
CA HIS A 186 -62.12 31.73 -20.02
C HIS A 186 -60.88 32.03 -19.16
N ARG A 187 -59.66 31.66 -19.59
CA ARG A 187 -58.43 32.03 -18.89
C ARG A 187 -58.27 33.54 -18.76
N LEU A 188 -58.53 34.31 -19.82
CA LEU A 188 -58.46 35.77 -19.78
C LEU A 188 -59.54 36.41 -18.89
N ASN A 189 -60.72 35.79 -18.76
CA ASN A 189 -61.76 36.24 -17.84
C ASN A 189 -61.39 35.91 -16.39
N LEU A 190 -60.92 34.69 -16.10
CA LEU A 190 -60.41 34.30 -14.78
C LEU A 190 -59.21 35.17 -14.37
N GLU A 191 -58.29 35.51 -15.29
CA GLU A 191 -57.19 36.45 -15.00
C GLU A 191 -57.68 37.87 -14.71
N LYS A 192 -58.79 38.31 -15.31
CA LYS A 192 -59.43 39.60 -14.99
C LYS A 192 -60.12 39.53 -13.63
N GLU A 193 -60.84 38.45 -13.33
CA GLU A 193 -61.49 38.22 -12.02
C GLU A 193 -60.48 38.10 -10.89
N VAL A 194 -59.35 37.44 -11.10
CA VAL A 194 -58.23 37.42 -10.15
C VAL A 194 -57.62 38.81 -9.99
N LYS A 195 -57.50 39.60 -11.07
CA LYS A 195 -57.02 41.00 -10.99
C LYS A 195 -58.00 41.92 -10.26
N THR A 196 -59.31 41.79 -10.48
CA THR A 196 -60.31 42.59 -9.74
C THR A 196 -60.46 42.13 -8.29
N ALA A 197 -60.42 40.82 -8.02
CA ALA A 197 -60.37 40.29 -6.67
C ALA A 197 -59.13 40.76 -5.92
N THR A 198 -57.94 40.73 -6.54
CA THR A 198 -56.71 41.23 -5.90
C THR A 198 -56.70 42.74 -5.72
N SER A 199 -57.26 43.54 -6.65
CA SER A 199 -57.44 44.99 -6.42
C SER A 199 -58.46 45.30 -5.32
N ASN A 200 -59.53 44.51 -5.22
CA ASN A 200 -60.53 44.67 -4.15
C ASN A 200 -59.96 44.26 -2.79
N LEU A 201 -59.16 43.20 -2.73
CA LEU A 201 -58.53 42.71 -1.50
C LEU A 201 -57.42 43.67 -1.04
N THR A 202 -56.65 44.29 -1.95
CA THR A 202 -55.71 45.36 -1.60
C THR A 202 -56.43 46.63 -1.17
N ALA A 203 -57.53 47.03 -1.81
CA ALA A 203 -58.37 48.16 -1.38
C ALA A 203 -58.98 47.94 0.02
N LEU A 204 -59.52 46.75 0.29
CA LEU A 204 -60.06 46.36 1.61
C LEU A 204 -58.96 46.33 2.68
N ARG A 205 -57.75 45.86 2.36
CA ARG A 205 -56.58 45.92 3.28
C ARG A 205 -56.07 47.35 3.50
N ALA A 206 -56.28 48.27 2.57
CA ALA A 206 -55.94 49.68 2.73
C ALA A 206 -57.01 50.47 3.53
N GLN A 207 -58.20 49.91 3.70
CA GLN A 207 -59.31 50.57 4.40
C GLN A 207 -59.15 50.45 5.92
N LYS A 208 -58.72 51.54 6.57
CA LYS A 208 -58.71 51.63 8.04
C LYS A 208 -60.14 51.49 8.60
N PRO A 209 -60.32 50.83 9.75
CA PRO A 209 -61.66 50.57 10.30
C PRO A 209 -62.38 51.88 10.64
N LYS A 210 -63.60 52.04 10.10
CA LYS A 210 -64.50 53.13 10.49
C LYS A 210 -65.26 52.73 11.75
N VAL A 211 -65.24 53.60 12.75
CA VAL A 211 -66.17 53.52 13.89
C VAL A 211 -67.47 54.19 13.47
N GLU A 212 -68.54 53.42 13.30
CA GLU A 212 -69.91 53.95 13.21
C GLU A 212 -70.62 53.71 14.54
N TYR A 213 -71.05 54.79 15.20
CA TYR A 213 -72.04 54.70 16.26
C TYR A 213 -73.43 54.65 15.63
N LYS A 214 -74.20 53.61 15.94
CA LYS A 214 -75.63 53.49 15.59
C LYS A 214 -76.41 53.01 16.80
N GLU A 215 -77.16 53.92 17.41
CA GLU A 215 -78.30 53.56 18.24
C GLU A 215 -79.45 53.15 17.32
N VAL A 216 -79.79 51.86 17.27
CA VAL A 216 -81.06 51.37 16.72
C VAL A 216 -81.54 50.23 17.59
N THR A 217 -82.74 50.40 18.16
CA THR A 217 -83.47 49.37 18.91
C THR A 217 -83.95 48.25 18.00
N GLN A 218 -83.77 46.98 18.40
CA GLN A 218 -84.41 45.86 17.73
C GLN A 218 -84.76 44.73 18.71
N GLU A 219 -85.93 44.13 18.52
CA GLU A 219 -86.54 43.18 19.47
C GLU A 219 -85.78 41.85 19.51
N VAL A 220 -85.54 41.36 20.73
CA VAL A 220 -84.82 40.10 20.95
C VAL A 220 -85.82 38.95 21.15
N ILE A 221 -86.10 38.21 20.08
CA ILE A 221 -86.68 36.86 20.21
C ILE A 221 -85.57 35.94 20.76
N LYS A 222 -85.66 35.59 22.04
CA LYS A 222 -84.77 34.61 22.66
C LYS A 222 -85.25 33.20 22.36
N GLU A 223 -84.61 32.53 21.41
CA GLU A 223 -84.61 31.06 21.41
C GLU A 223 -83.68 30.57 22.53
N GLU A 224 -84.27 30.07 23.63
CA GLU A 224 -83.50 29.37 24.65
C GLU A 224 -83.00 28.03 24.09
N LYS A 225 -81.72 28.01 23.71
CA LYS A 225 -81.02 26.75 23.42
C LYS A 225 -81.09 25.86 24.66
N SER A 226 -81.47 24.60 24.47
CA SER A 226 -81.71 23.67 25.59
C SER A 226 -80.50 23.59 26.53
N PRO A 227 -80.72 23.47 27.85
CA PRO A 227 -79.64 23.53 28.84
C PRO A 227 -78.60 22.40 28.68
N GLU A 228 -78.97 21.31 28.01
CA GLU A 228 -78.05 20.22 27.65
C GLU A 228 -77.09 20.62 26.52
N VAL A 229 -77.59 21.27 25.46
CA VAL A 229 -76.74 21.79 24.37
C VAL A 229 -75.80 22.88 24.89
N LEU A 230 -76.23 23.70 25.86
CA LEU A 230 -75.35 24.66 26.54
C LEU A 230 -74.28 23.97 27.39
N ARG A 231 -74.62 22.89 28.12
CA ARG A 231 -73.63 22.09 28.88
C ARG A 231 -72.64 21.36 27.96
N GLU A 232 -73.09 20.83 26.82
CA GLU A 232 -72.21 20.19 25.84
C GLU A 232 -71.31 21.21 25.14
N LEU A 233 -71.84 22.37 24.72
CA LEU A 233 -71.03 23.47 24.22
C LEU A 233 -70.02 23.94 25.26
N GLN A 234 -70.41 24.06 26.54
CA GLN A 234 -69.48 24.43 27.60
C GLN A 234 -68.42 23.34 27.85
N ARG A 235 -68.78 22.05 27.77
CA ARG A 235 -67.84 20.92 27.88
C ARG A 235 -66.85 20.89 26.71
N LEU A 236 -67.33 21.04 25.48
CA LEU A 236 -66.51 21.11 24.27
C LEU A 236 -65.62 22.36 24.28
N ASN A 237 -66.14 23.51 24.67
CA ASN A 237 -65.36 24.74 24.81
C ASN A 237 -64.26 24.57 25.88
N ASN A 238 -64.59 24.00 27.04
CA ASN A 238 -63.59 23.67 28.07
C ASN A 238 -62.55 22.65 27.57
N GLN A 239 -62.91 21.71 26.71
CA GLN A 239 -61.99 20.76 26.09
C GLN A 239 -61.08 21.44 25.05
N VAL A 240 -61.62 22.33 24.22
CA VAL A 240 -60.86 23.16 23.27
C VAL A 240 -59.91 24.10 24.01
N SER A 241 -60.35 24.79 25.07
CA SER A 241 -59.48 25.65 25.87
C SER A 241 -58.37 24.87 26.59
N ARG A 242 -58.63 23.64 27.06
CA ARG A 242 -57.57 22.76 27.59
C ARG A 242 -56.57 22.34 26.51
N LEU A 243 -57.04 22.02 25.30
CA LEU A 243 -56.17 21.67 24.18
C LEU A 243 -55.35 22.88 23.71
N GLN A 244 -55.93 24.08 23.66
CA GLN A 244 -55.22 25.33 23.39
C GLN A 244 -54.14 25.58 24.44
N LEU A 245 -54.48 25.52 25.74
CA LEU A 245 -53.52 25.69 26.82
C LEU A 245 -52.39 24.65 26.79
N ASN A 246 -52.67 23.41 26.36
CA ASN A 246 -51.66 22.37 26.14
C ASN A 246 -50.78 22.68 24.90
N CYS A 247 -51.34 23.17 23.81
CA CYS A 247 -50.58 23.64 22.64
C CYS A 247 -49.69 24.84 23.00
N ASP A 248 -50.19 25.80 23.78
CA ASP A 248 -49.46 27.00 24.19
C ASP A 248 -48.33 26.66 25.16
N THR A 249 -48.58 25.80 26.16
CA THR A 249 -47.54 25.33 27.08
C THR A 249 -46.49 24.44 26.41
N THR A 250 -46.87 23.61 25.42
CA THR A 250 -45.89 22.86 24.62
C THR A 250 -45.09 23.76 23.68
N LEU A 251 -45.70 24.79 23.08
CA LEU A 251 -44.99 25.83 22.31
C LEU A 251 -44.02 26.63 23.19
N GLU A 252 -44.43 27.00 24.41
CA GLU A 252 -43.54 27.64 25.38
C GLU A 252 -42.36 26.74 25.76
N LEU A 253 -42.61 25.46 26.07
CA LEU A 253 -41.56 24.50 26.37
C LEU A 253 -40.59 24.34 25.19
N LEU A 254 -41.10 24.21 23.96
CA LEU A 254 -40.29 24.13 22.74
C LEU A 254 -39.48 25.43 22.52
N THR A 255 -40.03 26.58 22.90
CA THR A 255 -39.35 27.87 22.84
C THR A 255 -38.26 28.00 23.91
N ARG A 256 -38.50 27.50 25.14
CA ARG A 256 -37.49 27.40 26.21
C ARG A 256 -36.36 26.45 25.82
N LEU A 257 -36.68 25.23 25.38
CA LEU A 257 -35.70 24.26 24.89
C LEU A 257 -34.90 24.77 23.68
N ARG A 258 -35.50 25.58 22.79
CA ARG A 258 -34.76 26.27 21.72
C ARG A 258 -33.77 27.30 22.26
N LYS A 259 -34.20 28.13 23.23
CA LYS A 259 -33.31 29.08 23.92
C LYS A 259 -32.18 28.35 24.65
N GLU A 260 -32.47 27.36 25.47
CA GLU A 260 -31.48 26.53 26.15
C GLU A 260 -30.52 25.87 25.16
N ARG A 261 -31.00 25.36 24.02
CA ARG A 261 -30.17 24.79 22.95
C ARG A 261 -29.24 25.84 22.31
N ASP A 262 -29.71 27.07 22.12
CA ASP A 262 -28.92 28.17 21.55
C ASP A 262 -27.98 28.82 22.59
N GLU A 263 -28.37 28.83 23.87
CA GLU A 263 -27.55 29.21 25.02
C GLU A 263 -26.44 28.18 25.26
N LEU A 264 -26.73 26.88 25.25
CA LEU A 264 -25.73 25.79 25.29
C LEU A 264 -24.81 25.80 24.07
N LYS A 265 -25.27 26.25 22.90
CA LYS A 265 -24.39 26.52 21.75
C LYS A 265 -23.47 27.72 22.02
N ALA A 266 -24.01 28.80 22.60
CA ALA A 266 -23.23 29.99 22.96
C ALA A 266 -22.22 29.69 24.08
N GLU A 267 -22.56 28.84 25.05
CA GLU A 267 -21.67 28.35 26.11
C GLU A 267 -20.61 27.39 25.57
N LYS A 268 -20.95 26.46 24.69
CA LYS A 268 -19.95 25.63 23.99
C LYS A 268 -19.02 26.44 23.07
N SER A 269 -19.40 27.66 22.68
CA SER A 269 -18.52 28.61 21.98
C SER A 269 -17.76 29.58 22.92
N LYS A 270 -18.06 29.59 24.23
CA LYS A 270 -17.25 30.31 25.23
C LYS A 270 -16.09 29.42 25.65
N VAL A 271 -14.90 29.70 25.13
CA VAL A 271 -13.65 29.17 25.68
C VAL A 271 -13.47 29.76 27.09
N GLU A 272 -13.46 28.92 28.13
CA GLU A 272 -13.13 29.36 29.49
C GLU A 272 -11.66 29.79 29.58
N THR A 273 -11.42 31.10 29.53
CA THR A 273 -10.20 31.69 30.10
C THR A 273 -10.47 32.15 31.53
N LYS A 274 -10.02 31.35 32.51
CA LYS A 274 -9.99 31.79 33.91
C LYS A 274 -8.83 32.78 34.09
N LEU A 275 -9.12 34.04 34.35
CA LEU A 275 -8.14 35.00 34.86
C LEU A 275 -8.65 35.65 36.15
N VAL A 276 -7.76 35.67 37.15
CA VAL A 276 -7.94 36.38 38.42
C VAL A 276 -8.18 37.88 38.17
N THR A 277 -9.08 38.47 38.94
CA THR A 277 -9.54 39.85 38.74
C THR A 277 -8.44 40.90 38.93
N ARG A 278 -8.35 41.81 37.96
CA ARG A 278 -7.87 43.19 38.15
C ARG A 278 -8.68 44.12 37.27
N GLU A 279 -9.05 45.27 37.84
CA GLU A 279 -9.77 46.33 37.14
C GLU A 279 -8.88 46.95 36.05
N VAL A 280 -9.40 47.13 34.84
CA VAL A 280 -8.67 47.76 33.73
C VAL A 280 -9.54 48.78 33.01
N VAL A 281 -9.10 50.04 33.08
CA VAL A 281 -9.60 51.19 32.33
C VAL A 281 -9.35 50.98 30.83
N LYS A 282 -10.24 51.48 29.96
CA LYS A 282 -9.97 51.53 28.52
C LYS A 282 -8.76 52.41 28.24
N TYR A 283 -7.67 51.80 27.78
CA TYR A 283 -6.54 52.51 27.20
C TYR A 283 -6.67 52.54 25.68
N GLU A 284 -6.56 53.73 25.09
CA GLU A 284 -6.08 53.86 23.71
C GLU A 284 -4.58 53.58 23.71
N ASN A 285 -4.09 52.89 22.68
CA ASN A 285 -2.68 52.50 22.61
C ASN A 285 -1.79 53.74 22.43
N ASP A 286 -0.84 53.94 23.35
CA ASP A 286 0.13 55.03 23.26
C ASP A 286 1.02 54.84 22.01
N PRO A 287 1.03 55.79 21.06
CA PRO A 287 1.79 55.67 19.81
C PRO A 287 3.31 55.64 20.01
N LEU A 288 3.83 55.92 21.21
CA LEU A 288 5.24 55.69 21.55
C LEU A 288 5.50 54.21 21.83
N LEU A 289 4.58 53.52 22.52
CA LEU A 289 4.72 52.10 22.85
C LEU A 289 4.64 51.21 21.60
N GLU A 290 3.80 51.58 20.63
CA GLU A 290 3.72 50.90 19.34
C GLU A 290 5.00 51.10 18.49
N LYS A 291 5.60 52.30 18.53
CA LYS A 291 6.91 52.57 17.91
C LYS A 291 8.07 51.81 18.59
N GLU A 292 8.01 51.59 19.90
CA GLU A 292 8.96 50.71 20.61
C GLU A 292 8.73 49.24 20.28
N ALA A 293 7.48 48.78 20.19
CA ALA A 293 7.17 47.43 19.73
C ALA A 293 7.68 47.19 18.29
N ASP A 294 7.54 48.17 17.39
CA ASP A 294 8.09 48.10 16.03
C ASP A 294 9.62 48.19 15.99
N ARG A 295 10.23 48.92 16.92
CA ARG A 295 11.69 48.92 17.11
C ARG A 295 12.16 47.56 17.57
N LEU A 296 11.49 46.94 18.54
CA LEU A 296 11.80 45.57 19.00
C LEU A 296 11.57 44.54 17.89
N ARG A 297 10.49 44.66 17.10
CA ARG A 297 10.27 43.82 15.91
C ARG A 297 11.33 44.02 14.81
N ARG A 298 11.96 45.19 14.72
CA ARG A 298 13.14 45.42 13.85
C ARG A 298 14.40 44.81 14.44
N ASN A 299 14.71 45.10 15.71
CA ASN A 299 15.85 44.49 16.42
C ASN A 299 15.82 42.97 16.38
N ILE A 300 14.65 42.32 16.55
CA ILE A 300 14.50 40.86 16.46
C ILE A 300 14.77 40.35 15.03
N ARG A 301 14.36 41.09 14.00
CA ARG A 301 14.68 40.74 12.61
C ARG A 301 16.17 40.91 12.31
N GLU A 302 16.80 41.94 12.86
CA GLU A 302 18.24 42.19 12.78
C GLU A 302 19.05 41.13 13.55
N GLU A 303 18.63 40.71 14.74
CA GLU A 303 19.17 39.57 15.50
C GLU A 303 19.07 38.26 14.71
N ILE A 304 17.92 37.97 14.09
CA ILE A 304 17.73 36.77 13.24
C ILE A 304 18.66 36.84 12.02
N GLN A 305 18.83 38.01 11.42
CA GLN A 305 19.75 38.22 10.28
C GLN A 305 21.21 38.03 10.72
N GLN A 306 21.61 38.60 11.86
CA GLN A 306 22.95 38.46 12.44
C GLN A 306 23.24 37.00 12.79
N ARG A 307 22.30 36.31 13.44
CA ARG A 307 22.40 34.89 13.76
C ARG A 307 22.59 34.04 12.50
N ARG A 308 21.85 34.28 11.42
CA ARG A 308 22.07 33.61 10.13
C ARG A 308 23.47 33.87 9.57
N SER A 309 23.92 35.13 9.57
CA SER A 309 25.28 35.47 9.10
C SER A 309 26.39 34.87 9.97
N LEU A 310 26.14 34.69 11.26
CA LEU A 310 27.04 34.00 12.19
C LEU A 310 27.04 32.49 11.96
N GLU A 311 25.87 31.87 11.72
CA GLU A 311 25.74 30.45 11.35
C GLU A 311 26.41 30.16 9.99
N GLU A 312 26.30 31.06 9.00
CA GLU A 312 27.03 31.02 7.74
C GLU A 312 28.56 31.15 7.96
N CYS A 313 29.01 32.12 8.76
CA CYS A 313 30.43 32.26 9.11
C CYS A 313 30.97 31.05 9.89
N LEU A 314 30.16 30.43 10.76
CA LEU A 314 30.51 29.21 11.49
C LEU A 314 30.65 28.02 10.56
N PHE A 315 29.75 27.89 9.57
CA PHE A 315 29.83 26.86 8.54
C PHE A 315 31.06 27.05 7.64
N GLU A 316 31.41 28.29 7.27
CA GLU A 316 32.66 28.58 6.57
C GLU A 316 33.89 28.24 7.42
N LEU A 317 33.92 28.65 8.70
CA LEU A 317 35.02 28.31 9.62
C LEU A 317 35.14 26.80 9.83
N GLN A 318 34.02 26.09 9.96
CA GLN A 318 34.00 24.63 10.14
C GLN A 318 34.51 23.92 8.89
N ASN A 319 34.12 24.35 7.69
CA ASN A 319 34.67 23.81 6.46
C ASN A 319 36.17 24.13 6.29
N GLN A 320 36.60 25.35 6.64
CA GLN A 320 38.04 25.70 6.65
C GLN A 320 38.81 24.89 7.69
N TYR A 321 38.24 24.65 8.88
CA TYR A 321 38.82 23.79 9.90
C TYR A 321 38.96 22.35 9.40
N ILE A 322 37.92 21.77 8.78
CA ILE A 322 37.97 20.43 8.18
C ILE A 322 39.03 20.35 7.05
N VAL A 323 39.19 21.41 6.26
CA VAL A 323 40.24 21.48 5.21
C VAL A 323 41.64 21.59 5.82
N LEU A 324 41.81 22.33 6.91
CA LEU A 324 43.09 22.48 7.63
C LEU A 324 43.45 21.23 8.46
N GLU A 325 42.46 20.57 9.05
CA GLU A 325 42.59 19.28 9.74
C GLU A 325 43.04 18.20 8.76
N ARG A 326 42.49 18.18 7.54
CA ARG A 326 42.97 17.35 6.41
C ARG A 326 44.35 17.77 5.87
N GLN A 327 44.92 18.89 6.30
CA GLN A 327 46.24 19.39 5.88
C GLN A 327 47.27 19.39 7.01
N ARG A 328 46.89 19.07 8.26
CA ARG A 328 47.84 18.91 9.37
C ARG A 328 48.56 17.56 9.26
N PRO A 329 49.90 17.53 9.21
CA PRO A 329 50.65 16.31 9.45
C PRO A 329 50.62 16.00 10.94
N GLU A 330 50.08 14.83 11.32
CA GLU A 330 50.13 14.35 12.71
C GLU A 330 51.48 13.67 12.99
N GLU A 331 52.28 14.25 13.89
CA GLU A 331 53.42 13.54 14.48
C GLU A 331 52.94 12.57 15.55
N LYS A 332 52.84 11.28 15.20
CA LYS A 332 52.80 10.18 16.16
C LYS A 332 53.58 8.98 15.62
N ILE A 333 54.64 8.61 16.33
CA ILE A 333 55.40 7.38 16.07
C ILE A 333 54.60 6.21 16.65
N VAL A 334 53.71 5.63 15.84
CA VAL A 334 53.11 4.32 16.08
C VAL A 334 53.05 3.58 14.75
N THR A 335 53.67 2.41 14.68
CA THR A 335 53.59 1.52 13.52
C THR A 335 52.19 0.93 13.40
N GLN A 336 51.46 1.30 12.35
CA GLN A 336 50.17 0.70 12.01
C GLN A 336 50.10 0.49 10.50
N GLU A 337 49.85 -0.76 10.07
CA GLU A 337 49.67 -1.08 8.66
C GLU A 337 48.34 -0.50 8.15
N VAL A 338 48.38 0.23 7.03
CA VAL A 338 47.20 0.84 6.42
C VAL A 338 46.91 0.19 5.08
N VAL A 339 45.97 -0.75 5.06
CA VAL A 339 45.43 -1.33 3.81
C VAL A 339 44.45 -0.34 3.18
N ARG A 340 44.83 0.24 2.04
CA ARG A 340 43.94 1.11 1.24
C ARG A 340 43.04 0.25 0.33
N LEU A 341 41.77 0.11 0.71
CA LEU A 341 40.79 -0.65 -0.06
C LEU A 341 40.15 0.23 -1.16
N GLN A 342 40.79 0.25 -2.33
CA GLN A 342 40.27 0.97 -3.51
C GLN A 342 39.24 0.11 -4.25
N LYS A 343 37.94 0.42 -4.07
CA LYS A 343 36.86 -0.22 -4.85
C LYS A 343 36.98 0.18 -6.34
N ASP A 344 36.77 -0.77 -7.23
CA ASP A 344 36.93 -0.56 -8.67
C ASP A 344 35.92 0.49 -9.18
N PRO A 345 36.38 1.59 -9.83
CA PRO A 345 35.48 2.63 -10.33
C PRO A 345 34.45 2.13 -11.35
N LYS A 346 34.71 1.01 -12.06
CA LYS A 346 33.72 0.38 -12.93
C LYS A 346 32.54 -0.19 -12.14
N GLN A 347 32.84 -0.87 -11.03
CA GLN A 347 31.83 -1.51 -10.18
C GLN A 347 30.91 -0.48 -9.52
N MET A 348 31.43 0.69 -9.13
CA MET A 348 30.57 1.79 -8.65
C MET A 348 29.65 2.33 -9.75
N LEU A 349 30.16 2.45 -10.98
CA LEU A 349 29.40 3.00 -12.10
C LEU A 349 28.33 2.02 -12.63
N GLU A 350 28.55 0.72 -12.47
CA GLU A 350 27.53 -0.32 -12.68
C GLU A 350 26.49 -0.33 -11.55
N HIS A 351 26.89 -0.20 -10.29
CA HIS A 351 25.97 -0.06 -9.16
C HIS A 351 25.07 1.19 -9.29
N GLU A 352 25.61 2.33 -9.73
CA GLU A 352 24.81 3.53 -10.05
C GLU A 352 23.82 3.29 -11.20
N LYS A 353 24.20 2.56 -12.25
CA LYS A 353 23.27 2.19 -13.34
C LYS A 353 22.17 1.25 -12.83
N LEU A 354 22.53 0.27 -12.01
CA LEU A 354 21.56 -0.68 -11.44
C LEU A 354 20.53 0.06 -10.57
N ASN A 355 20.98 0.98 -9.71
CA ASN A 355 20.10 1.81 -8.90
C ASN A 355 19.17 2.69 -9.76
N ARG A 356 19.68 3.31 -10.84
CA ARG A 356 18.83 4.10 -11.76
C ARG A 356 17.80 3.23 -12.48
N ASN A 357 18.16 2.01 -12.85
CA ASN A 357 17.23 1.05 -13.45
C ASN A 357 16.15 0.62 -12.44
N LEU A 358 16.54 0.28 -11.21
CA LEU A 358 15.64 -0.06 -10.11
C LEU A 358 14.68 1.10 -9.78
N ASP A 359 15.18 2.34 -9.70
CA ASP A 359 14.35 3.53 -9.49
C ASP A 359 13.33 3.75 -10.61
N ASN A 360 13.72 3.50 -11.87
CA ASN A 360 12.83 3.61 -13.02
C ASN A 360 11.78 2.49 -13.03
N GLU A 361 12.17 1.26 -12.71
CA GLU A 361 11.27 0.12 -12.59
C GLU A 361 10.28 0.29 -11.43
N MET A 362 10.73 0.81 -10.29
CA MET A 362 9.88 1.19 -9.16
C MET A 362 8.92 2.33 -9.50
N LYS A 363 9.31 3.30 -10.34
CA LYS A 363 8.39 4.33 -10.87
C LYS A 363 7.35 3.73 -11.82
N SER A 364 7.74 2.85 -12.73
CA SER A 364 6.82 2.16 -13.64
C SER A 364 5.83 1.29 -12.87
N ARG A 365 6.31 0.51 -11.89
CA ARG A 365 5.46 -0.28 -11.00
C ARG A 365 4.44 0.59 -10.25
N ARG A 366 4.84 1.76 -9.74
CA ARG A 366 3.91 2.71 -9.09
C ARG A 366 2.83 3.23 -10.04
N LYS A 367 3.14 3.44 -11.33
CA LYS A 367 2.15 3.81 -12.36
C LYS A 367 1.15 2.68 -12.59
N PHE A 368 1.64 1.46 -12.85
CA PHE A 368 0.76 0.29 -13.02
C PHE A 368 -0.08 -0.01 -11.77
N GLU A 369 0.46 0.21 -10.55
CA GLU A 369 -0.33 0.09 -9.32
C GLU A 369 -1.43 1.18 -9.19
N LEU A 370 -1.27 2.35 -9.82
CA LEU A 370 -2.34 3.37 -9.89
C LEU A 370 -3.40 2.98 -10.93
N GLU A 371 -3.00 2.61 -12.14
CA GLU A 371 -3.88 2.11 -13.20
C GLU A 371 -4.72 0.89 -12.71
N VAL A 372 -4.12 -0.04 -11.97
CA VAL A 372 -4.82 -1.18 -11.37
C VAL A 372 -5.79 -0.76 -10.26
N ARG A 373 -5.54 0.34 -9.52
CA ARG A 373 -6.52 0.88 -8.55
C ARG A 373 -7.69 1.55 -9.26
N GLU A 374 -7.43 2.31 -10.31
CA GLU A 374 -8.46 2.96 -11.14
C GLU A 374 -9.35 1.93 -11.83
N LEU A 375 -8.77 0.89 -12.45
CA LEU A 375 -9.52 -0.21 -13.05
C LEU A 375 -10.36 -0.99 -12.01
N ARG A 376 -9.86 -1.18 -10.79
CA ARG A 376 -10.65 -1.80 -9.71
C ARG A 376 -11.81 -0.93 -9.24
N ALA A 377 -11.61 0.39 -9.16
CA ALA A 377 -12.69 1.32 -8.84
C ALA A 377 -13.77 1.32 -9.94
N LEU A 378 -13.37 1.30 -11.21
CA LEU A 378 -14.27 1.20 -12.34
C LEU A 378 -15.06 -0.13 -12.35
N ILE A 379 -14.41 -1.25 -12.05
CA ILE A 379 -15.09 -2.56 -11.90
C ILE A 379 -16.11 -2.49 -10.76
N GLN A 380 -15.74 -1.97 -9.60
CA GLN A 380 -16.63 -1.84 -8.46
C GLN A 380 -17.84 -0.92 -8.76
N GLU A 381 -17.65 0.16 -9.53
CA GLU A 381 -18.73 1.02 -10.01
C GLU A 381 -19.67 0.27 -10.97
N LYS A 382 -19.14 -0.56 -11.88
CA LYS A 382 -19.95 -1.38 -12.80
C LYS A 382 -20.69 -2.51 -12.08
N GLU A 383 -20.07 -3.15 -11.10
CA GLU A 383 -20.72 -4.13 -10.22
C GLU A 383 -21.86 -3.49 -9.41
N ALA A 384 -21.65 -2.29 -8.88
CA ALA A 384 -22.69 -1.54 -8.17
C ALA A 384 -23.85 -1.11 -9.10
N ALA A 385 -23.55 -0.70 -10.34
CA ALA A 385 -24.57 -0.37 -11.34
C ALA A 385 -25.39 -1.61 -11.76
N LEU A 386 -24.74 -2.76 -11.95
CA LEU A 386 -25.42 -4.03 -12.23
C LEU A 386 -26.31 -4.47 -11.07
N ALA A 387 -25.83 -4.38 -9.83
CA ALA A 387 -26.64 -4.67 -8.64
C ALA A 387 -27.87 -3.76 -8.52
N GLN A 388 -27.73 -2.46 -8.84
CA GLN A 388 -28.86 -1.53 -8.89
C GLN A 388 -29.86 -1.86 -10.00
N MET A 389 -29.40 -2.34 -11.16
CA MET A 389 -30.28 -2.82 -12.24
C MET A 389 -31.02 -4.10 -11.84
N ASP A 390 -30.34 -5.06 -11.22
CA ASP A 390 -30.96 -6.31 -10.72
C ASP A 390 -32.02 -6.02 -9.66
N ASP A 391 -31.75 -5.12 -8.70
CA ASP A 391 -32.72 -4.73 -7.68
C ASP A 391 -33.89 -3.90 -8.27
N HIS A 392 -33.64 -3.07 -9.28
CA HIS A 392 -34.71 -2.40 -10.03
C HIS A 392 -35.61 -3.40 -10.76
N GLN A 393 -35.02 -4.41 -11.40
CA GLN A 393 -35.74 -5.43 -12.15
C GLN A 393 -36.53 -6.37 -11.23
N ARG A 394 -35.97 -6.76 -10.07
CA ARG A 394 -36.71 -7.45 -8.99
C ARG A 394 -37.88 -6.62 -8.49
N LYS A 395 -37.70 -5.30 -8.31
CA LYS A 395 -38.79 -4.41 -7.88
C LYS A 395 -39.90 -4.35 -8.93
N ILE A 396 -39.57 -4.25 -10.22
CA ILE A 396 -40.56 -4.32 -11.31
C ILE A 396 -41.32 -5.64 -11.29
N GLN A 397 -40.61 -6.76 -11.07
CA GLN A 397 -41.22 -8.09 -11.00
C GLN A 397 -42.20 -8.20 -9.83
N VAL A 398 -41.79 -7.81 -8.62
CA VAL A 398 -42.67 -7.75 -7.43
C VAL A 398 -43.85 -6.80 -7.63
N GLU A 399 -43.66 -5.65 -8.29
CA GLU A 399 -44.76 -4.75 -8.63
C GLU A 399 -45.72 -5.33 -9.68
N SER A 400 -45.25 -6.18 -10.59
CA SER A 400 -46.10 -6.86 -11.58
C SER A 400 -46.88 -8.02 -10.96
N GLU A 401 -46.25 -8.80 -10.08
CA GLU A 401 -46.89 -9.85 -9.28
C GLU A 401 -47.95 -9.25 -8.35
N LEU A 402 -47.66 -8.10 -7.70
CA LEU A 402 -48.66 -7.36 -6.91
C LEU A 402 -49.83 -6.82 -7.74
N ARG A 403 -49.63 -6.47 -9.02
CA ARG A 403 -50.73 -6.08 -9.92
C ARG A 403 -51.59 -7.28 -10.31
N GLN A 404 -50.97 -8.43 -10.60
CA GLN A 404 -51.67 -9.69 -10.90
C GLN A 404 -52.44 -10.23 -9.70
N LEU A 405 -51.85 -10.20 -8.50
CA LEU A 405 -52.54 -10.54 -7.25
C LEU A 405 -53.72 -9.59 -6.99
N LYS A 406 -53.57 -8.28 -7.25
CA LYS A 406 -54.68 -7.33 -7.12
C LYS A 406 -55.79 -7.55 -8.14
N SER A 407 -55.48 -7.88 -9.40
CA SER A 407 -56.52 -8.21 -10.37
C SER A 407 -57.22 -9.51 -9.99
N HIS A 408 -56.47 -10.53 -9.55
CA HIS A 408 -57.06 -11.81 -9.14
C HIS A 408 -57.93 -11.69 -7.88
N ILE A 409 -57.51 -10.88 -6.89
CA ILE A 409 -58.35 -10.56 -5.72
C ILE A 409 -59.61 -9.83 -6.19
N HIS A 410 -59.51 -8.86 -7.10
CA HIS A 410 -60.67 -8.15 -7.64
C HIS A 410 -61.61 -9.05 -8.47
N GLU A 411 -61.06 -10.05 -9.18
CA GLU A 411 -61.84 -11.09 -9.87
C GLU A 411 -62.58 -11.99 -8.88
N LEU A 412 -61.94 -12.39 -7.78
CA LEU A 412 -62.55 -13.19 -6.72
C LEU A 412 -63.60 -12.40 -5.90
N GLU A 413 -63.36 -11.12 -5.63
CA GLU A 413 -64.30 -10.23 -4.93
C GLU A 413 -65.55 -9.90 -5.77
N ASN A 414 -65.43 -9.88 -7.11
CA ASN A 414 -66.54 -9.65 -8.03
C ASN A 414 -67.15 -10.94 -8.60
N ALA A 415 -66.70 -12.13 -8.19
CA ALA A 415 -67.25 -13.38 -8.67
C ALA A 415 -68.70 -13.56 -8.15
N PRO A 416 -69.71 -13.71 -9.04
CA PRO A 416 -71.07 -13.97 -8.60
C PRO A 416 -71.16 -15.34 -7.90
N PRO A 417 -71.97 -15.49 -6.84
CA PRO A 417 -72.14 -16.77 -6.16
C PRO A 417 -72.71 -17.83 -7.12
N PRO A 418 -72.31 -19.11 -6.98
CA PRO A 418 -72.72 -20.16 -7.90
C PRO A 418 -74.24 -20.37 -7.87
N VAL A 419 -74.83 -20.43 -9.06
CA VAL A 419 -76.27 -20.66 -9.25
C VAL A 419 -76.56 -22.16 -9.07
N GLU A 420 -77.37 -22.52 -8.07
CA GLU A 420 -77.94 -23.87 -7.98
C GLU A 420 -79.08 -24.02 -8.99
N GLU A 421 -78.80 -24.71 -10.10
CA GLU A 421 -79.80 -24.99 -11.14
C GLU A 421 -80.83 -26.02 -10.65
N LYS A 422 -82.04 -25.54 -10.30
CA LYS A 422 -83.22 -26.40 -10.19
C LYS A 422 -83.67 -26.87 -11.58
N ILE A 423 -83.10 -27.98 -12.01
CA ILE A 423 -83.54 -28.73 -13.19
C ILE A 423 -84.98 -29.23 -12.94
N VAL A 424 -85.94 -28.67 -13.69
CA VAL A 424 -87.31 -29.19 -13.77
C VAL A 424 -87.34 -30.24 -14.89
N ILE A 425 -87.49 -31.51 -14.51
CA ILE A 425 -87.87 -32.59 -15.43
C ILE A 425 -89.34 -32.88 -15.18
N GLU A 426 -90.19 -32.58 -16.15
CA GLU A 426 -91.55 -33.10 -16.18
C GLU A 426 -91.51 -34.57 -16.59
N GLU A 427 -91.67 -35.47 -15.63
CA GLU A 427 -91.99 -36.87 -15.90
C GLU A 427 -93.35 -37.22 -15.29
N VAL A 428 -94.31 -37.56 -16.14
CA VAL A 428 -95.71 -37.74 -15.77
C VAL A 428 -95.92 -39.08 -15.07
N LEU A 429 -96.01 -39.05 -13.74
CA LEU A 429 -96.47 -40.19 -12.94
C LEU A 429 -97.75 -39.84 -12.18
N LYS A 430 -98.85 -40.48 -12.58
CA LYS A 430 -100.11 -40.47 -11.83
C LYS A 430 -99.88 -41.06 -10.45
N VAL A 431 -100.09 -40.25 -9.42
CA VAL A 431 -100.36 -40.73 -8.05
C VAL A 431 -101.79 -40.32 -7.72
N GLU A 432 -102.70 -41.28 -7.75
CA GLU A 432 -104.06 -41.08 -7.24
C GLU A 432 -103.97 -40.76 -5.75
N ARG A 433 -104.33 -39.54 -5.36
CA ARG A 433 -104.43 -39.13 -3.96
C ARG A 433 -105.89 -39.25 -3.53
N ASP A 434 -106.07 -39.75 -2.31
CA ASP A 434 -107.36 -40.22 -1.81
C ASP A 434 -108.40 -39.07 -1.75
N PRO A 435 -109.54 -39.14 -2.49
CA PRO A 435 -110.48 -38.02 -2.63
C PRO A 435 -111.23 -37.67 -1.33
N LYS A 436 -111.05 -38.46 -0.27
CA LYS A 436 -111.52 -38.16 1.09
C LYS A 436 -110.57 -37.23 1.84
N LEU A 437 -109.27 -37.35 1.59
CA LEU A 437 -108.23 -36.59 2.28
C LEU A 437 -108.11 -35.17 1.68
N GLU A 438 -108.30 -35.05 0.37
CA GLU A 438 -108.40 -33.75 -0.31
C GLU A 438 -109.64 -32.96 0.15
N LYS A 439 -110.83 -33.58 0.17
CA LYS A 439 -112.05 -32.94 0.70
C LYS A 439 -111.92 -32.47 2.14
N LEU A 440 -111.35 -33.29 3.04
CA LEU A 440 -111.10 -32.85 4.41
C LEU A 440 -110.09 -31.69 4.49
N THR A 441 -109.08 -31.67 3.60
CA THR A 441 -108.11 -30.58 3.53
C THR A 441 -108.74 -29.29 3.00
N ASP A 442 -109.66 -29.39 2.03
CA ASP A 442 -110.38 -28.26 1.46
C ASP A 442 -111.48 -27.74 2.37
N ASP A 443 -112.20 -28.62 3.10
CA ASP A 443 -113.13 -28.23 4.16
C ASP A 443 -112.39 -27.51 5.30
N ILE A 444 -111.21 -27.99 5.71
CA ILE A 444 -110.36 -27.28 6.69
C ILE A 444 -109.89 -25.94 6.14
N ARG A 445 -109.49 -25.87 4.86
CA ARG A 445 -109.04 -24.62 4.22
C ARG A 445 -110.17 -23.59 4.12
N ALA A 446 -111.37 -24.02 3.72
CA ALA A 446 -112.57 -23.19 3.68
C ALA A 446 -112.96 -22.70 5.09
N ASN A 447 -112.90 -23.56 6.12
CA ASN A 447 -113.13 -23.14 7.50
C ASN A 447 -112.07 -22.15 8.01
N VAL A 448 -110.80 -22.32 7.64
CA VAL A 448 -109.72 -21.36 7.95
C VAL A 448 -109.94 -20.01 7.22
N GLU A 449 -110.42 -20.03 5.98
CA GLU A 449 -110.79 -18.80 5.25
C GLU A 449 -112.02 -18.12 5.85
N VAL A 450 -113.02 -18.88 6.32
CA VAL A 450 -114.18 -18.34 7.05
C VAL A 450 -113.74 -17.72 8.38
N GLU A 451 -112.89 -18.39 9.15
CA GLU A 451 -112.37 -17.84 10.41
C GLU A 451 -111.45 -16.63 10.18
N ALA A 452 -110.60 -16.63 9.14
CA ALA A 452 -109.83 -15.45 8.76
C ALA A 452 -110.74 -14.26 8.40
N ASN A 453 -111.86 -14.50 7.72
CA ASN A 453 -112.87 -13.48 7.44
C ASN A 453 -113.63 -13.02 8.69
N ASN A 454 -113.90 -13.93 9.65
CA ASN A 454 -114.51 -13.59 10.95
C ASN A 454 -113.55 -12.74 11.79
N ILE A 455 -112.26 -13.11 11.88
CA ILE A 455 -111.20 -12.33 12.50
C ILE A 455 -111.12 -10.95 11.85
N ALA A 456 -111.10 -10.87 10.51
CA ALA A 456 -111.07 -9.59 9.80
C ALA A 456 -112.33 -8.74 10.02
N ARG A 457 -113.50 -9.32 10.32
CA ARG A 457 -114.69 -8.58 10.78
C ARG A 457 -114.49 -8.09 12.21
N LEU A 458 -114.13 -8.97 13.14
CA LEU A 458 -113.88 -8.63 14.54
C LEU A 458 -112.80 -7.55 14.69
N GLU A 459 -111.75 -7.55 13.89
CA GLU A 459 -110.75 -6.48 13.86
C GLU A 459 -111.29 -5.15 13.33
N ARG A 460 -112.23 -5.17 12.38
CA ARG A 460 -112.93 -3.95 11.93
C ARG A 460 -113.86 -3.46 13.04
N ASP A 461 -114.57 -4.35 13.72
CA ASP A 461 -115.45 -4.00 14.83
C ASP A 461 -114.68 -3.53 16.07
N ILE A 462 -113.51 -4.08 16.38
CA ILE A 462 -112.58 -3.59 17.40
C ILE A 462 -112.06 -2.19 17.03
N ARG A 463 -111.75 -1.93 15.75
CA ARG A 463 -111.39 -0.57 15.28
C ARG A 463 -112.57 0.40 15.39
N ASN A 464 -113.76 0.00 14.98
CA ASN A 464 -114.99 0.79 15.09
C ASN A 464 -115.37 1.07 16.55
N LEU A 465 -115.19 0.09 17.45
CA LEU A 465 -115.41 0.24 18.89
C LEU A 465 -114.32 1.08 19.56
N LYS A 466 -113.06 1.03 19.10
CA LYS A 466 -112.01 1.98 19.52
C LYS A 466 -112.36 3.41 19.11
N VAL A 467 -112.77 3.62 17.86
CA VAL A 467 -113.21 4.94 17.38
C VAL A 467 -114.46 5.41 18.14
N LYS A 468 -115.43 4.53 18.43
CA LYS A 468 -116.57 4.87 19.31
C LYS A 468 -116.16 5.16 20.75
N LEU A 469 -115.19 4.44 21.32
CA LEU A 469 -114.63 4.74 22.65
C LEU A 469 -113.91 6.09 22.67
N GLU A 470 -113.20 6.43 21.60
CA GLU A 470 -112.49 7.70 21.44
C GLU A 470 -113.46 8.87 21.23
N ILE A 471 -114.56 8.65 20.51
CA ILE A 471 -115.68 9.60 20.40
C ILE A 471 -116.39 9.74 21.75
N LEU A 472 -116.73 8.65 22.43
CA LEU A 472 -117.38 8.69 23.75
C LEU A 472 -116.47 9.31 24.84
N GLN A 473 -115.15 9.16 24.74
CA GLN A 473 -114.19 9.89 25.60
C GLN A 473 -114.16 11.40 25.30
N LYS A 474 -114.41 11.81 24.05
CA LYS A 474 -114.54 13.22 23.64
C LYS A 474 -115.92 13.81 23.99
N GLU A 475 -116.98 13.01 23.95
CA GLU A 475 -118.35 13.42 24.32
C GLU A 475 -118.57 13.52 25.84
N LYS A 476 -117.82 12.75 26.65
CA LYS A 476 -117.96 12.75 28.11
C LYS A 476 -117.30 13.95 28.83
N SER A 477 -116.83 14.96 28.09
CA SER A 477 -116.15 16.14 28.63
C SER A 477 -116.77 17.47 28.19
N ILE A 478 -118.07 17.66 28.45
CA ILE A 478 -118.73 18.97 28.37
C ILE A 478 -119.55 19.23 29.64
N GLU A 479 -119.00 20.02 30.58
CA GLU A 479 -119.65 21.25 31.07
C GLU A 479 -118.77 22.10 32.01
N LYS A 480 -118.84 23.43 31.83
CA LYS A 480 -118.62 24.52 32.80
C LYS A 480 -117.18 24.86 33.32
N VAL A 481 -116.45 25.54 32.43
CA VAL A 481 -115.67 26.80 32.64
C VAL A 481 -115.25 27.19 34.07
N VAL A 482 -113.92 27.21 34.34
CA VAL A 482 -113.15 28.42 34.75
C VAL A 482 -111.69 28.32 34.23
N HIS A 483 -111.36 29.16 33.25
CA HIS A 483 -110.04 29.67 32.82
C HIS A 483 -108.72 29.04 33.34
N ARG A 484 -107.98 28.38 32.42
CA ARG A 484 -106.53 28.61 32.24
C ARG A 484 -106.09 28.24 30.81
N GLU A 485 -105.52 29.19 30.10
CA GLU A 485 -105.05 29.05 28.72
C GLU A 485 -103.69 28.35 28.67
N ILE A 486 -103.58 27.25 27.90
CA ILE A 486 -102.30 26.68 27.44
C ILE A 486 -102.48 26.19 26.01
N VAL A 487 -101.95 26.96 25.06
CA VAL A 487 -101.90 26.58 23.63
C VAL A 487 -100.85 25.46 23.46
N ARG A 488 -101.21 24.38 22.77
CA ARG A 488 -100.24 23.47 22.14
C ARG A 488 -100.26 23.72 20.64
N VAL A 489 -99.13 24.20 20.12
CA VAL A 489 -98.93 24.47 18.69
C VAL A 489 -98.50 23.16 18.00
N GLU A 490 -99.31 22.70 17.04
CA GLU A 490 -98.86 21.69 16.08
C GLU A 490 -97.84 22.32 15.11
N LYS A 491 -96.81 21.56 14.74
CA LYS A 491 -95.75 22.09 13.86
C LYS A 491 -96.20 22.02 12.42
N ASP A 492 -96.12 23.15 11.74
CA ASP A 492 -96.58 23.35 10.38
C ASP A 492 -95.87 22.39 9.39
N PRO A 493 -96.60 21.51 8.67
CA PRO A 493 -95.98 20.49 7.83
C PRO A 493 -95.15 21.07 6.67
N VAL A 494 -95.50 22.28 6.20
CA VAL A 494 -94.75 23.01 5.16
C VAL A 494 -93.34 23.34 5.66
N VAL A 495 -93.23 23.89 6.87
CA VAL A 495 -91.94 24.24 7.49
C VAL A 495 -91.08 23.00 7.76
N THR A 496 -91.69 21.84 8.05
CA THR A 496 -90.92 20.59 8.15
C THR A 496 -90.38 20.10 6.81
N ALA A 497 -91.15 20.22 5.72
CA ALA A 497 -90.72 19.82 4.37
C ALA A 497 -89.62 20.76 3.83
N GLU A 498 -89.76 22.08 4.01
CA GLU A 498 -88.72 23.05 3.66
C GLU A 498 -87.41 22.79 4.43
N ARG A 499 -87.50 22.44 5.71
CA ARG A 499 -86.33 22.07 6.52
C ARG A 499 -85.66 20.78 6.05
N GLU A 500 -86.40 19.84 5.47
CA GLU A 500 -85.84 18.61 4.88
C GLU A 500 -85.17 18.90 3.53
N HIS A 501 -85.81 19.66 2.65
CA HIS A 501 -85.20 20.15 1.41
C HIS A 501 -83.91 20.94 1.67
N LEU A 502 -83.88 21.85 2.66
CA LEU A 502 -82.68 22.59 3.05
C LEU A 502 -81.58 21.68 3.62
N ARG A 503 -81.94 20.59 4.32
CA ARG A 503 -80.96 19.59 4.78
C ARG A 503 -80.34 18.81 3.63
N GLU A 504 -81.14 18.48 2.63
CA GLU A 504 -80.67 17.78 1.43
C GLU A 504 -79.75 18.66 0.59
N LEU A 505 -80.10 19.95 0.40
CA LEU A 505 -79.24 20.92 -0.27
C LEU A 505 -77.91 21.11 0.47
N VAL A 506 -77.93 21.18 1.81
CA VAL A 506 -76.72 21.25 2.65
C VAL A 506 -75.90 19.95 2.59
N ALA A 507 -76.53 18.79 2.36
CA ALA A 507 -75.83 17.52 2.15
C ALA A 507 -75.14 17.48 0.78
N GLN A 508 -75.81 17.95 -0.28
CA GLN A 508 -75.23 18.09 -1.62
C GLN A 508 -74.02 19.03 -1.61
N GLU A 509 -74.12 20.21 -0.97
CA GLU A 509 -73.00 21.16 -0.81
C GLU A 509 -71.85 20.60 0.04
N ARG A 510 -72.14 19.72 1.03
CA ARG A 510 -71.09 19.02 1.80
C ARG A 510 -70.35 17.99 0.96
N ASN A 511 -71.05 17.28 0.08
CA ASN A 511 -70.45 16.31 -0.83
C ASN A 511 -69.61 17.03 -1.89
N HIS A 512 -70.15 18.06 -2.54
CA HIS A 512 -69.42 18.83 -3.54
C HIS A 512 -68.14 19.47 -2.98
N ARG A 513 -68.18 19.98 -1.73
CA ARG A 513 -66.97 20.47 -1.05
C ARG A 513 -65.96 19.35 -0.78
N ARG A 514 -66.41 18.15 -0.39
CA ARG A 514 -65.52 17.01 -0.19
C ARG A 514 -64.84 16.59 -1.50
N ASP A 515 -65.59 16.53 -2.60
CA ASP A 515 -65.03 16.24 -3.93
C ASP A 515 -63.99 17.30 -4.34
N GLN A 516 -64.22 18.58 -4.03
CA GLN A 516 -63.25 19.64 -4.23
C GLN A 516 -62.01 19.52 -3.31
N GLU A 517 -62.20 19.19 -2.02
CA GLU A 517 -61.13 18.95 -1.05
C GLU A 517 -60.24 17.78 -1.50
N ASP A 518 -60.83 16.68 -1.97
CA ASP A 518 -60.12 15.51 -2.50
C ASP A 518 -59.42 15.83 -3.83
N GLY A 519 -60.02 16.67 -4.68
CA GLY A 519 -59.38 17.24 -5.87
C GLY A 519 -58.14 18.08 -5.53
N VAL A 520 -58.23 18.94 -4.52
CA VAL A 520 -57.11 19.76 -4.02
C VAL A 520 -56.01 18.89 -3.40
N GLN A 521 -56.36 17.84 -2.65
CA GLN A 521 -55.40 16.87 -2.13
C GLN A 521 -54.64 16.16 -3.27
N ASN A 522 -55.34 15.68 -4.29
CA ASN A 522 -54.73 15.05 -5.46
C ASN A 522 -53.80 16.01 -6.24
N ILE A 523 -54.16 17.30 -6.35
CA ILE A 523 -53.29 18.31 -6.94
C ILE A 523 -52.05 18.57 -6.08
N ASN A 524 -52.20 18.65 -4.75
CA ASN A 524 -51.06 18.80 -3.83
C ASN A 524 -50.11 17.61 -3.88
N ILE A 525 -50.62 16.38 -4.00
CA ILE A 525 -49.79 15.17 -4.18
C ILE A 525 -48.98 15.27 -5.48
N LYS A 526 -49.60 15.69 -6.60
CA LYS A 526 -48.89 15.93 -7.87
C LYS A 526 -47.87 17.06 -7.78
N ILE A 527 -48.17 18.16 -7.08
CA ILE A 527 -47.23 19.26 -6.85
C ILE A 527 -46.02 18.77 -6.04
N ASN A 528 -46.24 18.01 -4.98
CA ASN A 528 -45.16 17.44 -4.17
C ASN A 528 -44.30 16.46 -4.98
N GLN A 529 -44.92 15.60 -5.81
CA GLN A 529 -44.19 14.72 -6.73
C GLN A 529 -43.33 15.53 -7.72
N LEU A 530 -43.88 16.57 -8.34
CA LEU A 530 -43.13 17.45 -9.25
C LEU A 530 -42.01 18.22 -8.53
N GLN A 531 -42.21 18.62 -7.27
CA GLN A 531 -41.14 19.21 -6.45
C GLN A 531 -40.04 18.21 -6.13
N THR A 532 -40.37 16.96 -5.79
CA THR A 532 -39.36 15.91 -5.58
C THR A 532 -38.57 15.61 -6.86
N VAL A 533 -39.24 15.46 -8.01
CA VAL A 533 -38.58 15.26 -9.30
C VAL A 533 -37.67 16.44 -9.63
N LYS A 534 -38.15 17.69 -9.47
CA LYS A 534 -37.33 18.89 -9.67
C LYS A 534 -36.11 18.96 -8.73
N SER A 535 -36.24 18.47 -7.50
CA SER A 535 -35.11 18.41 -6.57
C SER A 535 -34.09 17.35 -6.97
N MET A 536 -34.54 16.21 -7.50
CA MET A 536 -33.66 15.15 -8.01
C MET A 536 -32.93 15.60 -9.28
N THR A 537 -33.65 16.14 -10.27
CA THR A 537 -33.01 16.65 -11.50
C THR A 537 -32.04 17.81 -11.22
N SER A 538 -32.31 18.64 -10.20
CA SER A 538 -31.38 19.68 -9.76
C SER A 538 -30.13 19.11 -9.05
N GLN A 539 -30.27 18.00 -8.32
CA GLN A 539 -29.11 17.29 -7.75
C GLN A 539 -28.27 16.61 -8.83
N GLU A 540 -28.91 15.99 -9.83
CA GLU A 540 -28.26 15.43 -11.02
C GLU A 540 -27.53 16.51 -11.84
N GLU A 541 -28.18 17.66 -12.08
CA GLU A 541 -27.56 18.82 -12.75
C GLU A 541 -26.31 19.31 -11.98
N ASN A 542 -26.40 19.44 -10.66
CA ASN A 542 -25.25 19.79 -9.82
C ASN A 542 -24.12 18.75 -9.90
N ALA A 543 -24.44 17.46 -9.90
CA ALA A 543 -23.46 16.37 -10.05
C ALA A 543 -22.77 16.40 -11.43
N LEU A 544 -23.53 16.67 -12.50
CA LEU A 544 -23.00 16.86 -13.84
C LEU A 544 -22.10 18.12 -13.93
N ILE A 545 -22.46 19.21 -13.26
CA ILE A 545 -21.62 20.41 -13.15
C ILE A 545 -20.32 20.12 -12.40
N THR A 546 -20.35 19.38 -11.28
CA THR A 546 -19.13 19.00 -10.56
C THR A 546 -18.24 18.09 -11.39
N ASN A 547 -18.80 17.11 -12.10
CA ASN A 547 -18.03 16.22 -12.98
C ASN A 547 -17.43 16.99 -14.17
N ARG A 548 -18.19 17.92 -14.78
CA ARG A 548 -17.67 18.79 -15.84
C ARG A 548 -16.51 19.65 -15.36
N ASN A 549 -16.59 20.18 -14.14
CA ASN A 549 -15.53 21.01 -13.56
C ASN A 549 -14.29 20.17 -13.19
N ALA A 550 -14.46 18.93 -12.73
CA ALA A 550 -13.36 17.99 -12.51
C ALA A 550 -12.63 17.66 -13.83
N LEU A 551 -13.37 17.28 -14.88
CA LEU A 551 -12.81 16.99 -16.21
C LEU A 551 -12.11 18.20 -16.85
N LEU A 552 -12.62 19.42 -16.62
CA LEU A 552 -11.94 20.65 -17.05
C LEU A 552 -10.61 20.86 -16.33
N LYS A 553 -10.56 20.57 -15.03
CA LYS A 553 -9.33 20.66 -14.24
C LYS A 553 -8.30 19.60 -14.65
N GLU A 554 -8.72 18.36 -14.87
CA GLU A 554 -7.85 17.30 -15.39
C GLU A 554 -7.29 17.65 -16.77
N LYS A 555 -8.12 18.24 -17.65
CA LYS A 555 -7.66 18.77 -18.95
C LYS A 555 -6.60 19.88 -18.78
N GLU A 556 -6.78 20.79 -17.83
CA GLU A 556 -5.79 21.84 -17.55
C GLU A 556 -4.48 21.26 -17.00
N ASP A 557 -4.56 20.31 -16.08
CA ASP A 557 -3.40 19.61 -15.51
C ASP A 557 -2.65 18.80 -16.57
N LEU A 558 -3.35 18.12 -17.49
CA LEU A 558 -2.75 17.42 -18.63
C LEU A 558 -2.09 18.39 -19.63
N LEU A 559 -2.68 19.56 -19.88
CA LEU A 559 -2.05 20.60 -20.72
C LEU A 559 -0.81 21.21 -20.07
N GLN A 560 -0.77 21.32 -18.73
CA GLN A 560 0.46 21.71 -18.02
C GLN A 560 1.54 20.63 -18.11
N GLN A 561 1.19 19.36 -17.92
CA GLN A 561 2.13 18.23 -18.08
C GLN A 561 2.70 18.16 -19.50
N LEU A 562 1.87 18.34 -20.54
CA LEU A 562 2.35 18.42 -21.92
C LEU A 562 3.36 19.55 -22.13
N LYS A 563 3.10 20.77 -21.61
CA LYS A 563 4.07 21.88 -21.68
C LYS A 563 5.40 21.57 -20.99
N VAL A 564 5.36 20.90 -19.83
CA VAL A 564 6.58 20.47 -19.11
C VAL A 564 7.36 19.46 -19.96
N LEU A 565 6.68 18.43 -20.49
CA LEU A 565 7.30 17.41 -21.35
C LEU A 565 7.85 18.00 -22.67
N GLU A 566 7.19 18.99 -23.25
CA GLU A 566 7.70 19.72 -24.42
C GLU A 566 8.96 20.53 -24.09
N GLY A 567 9.02 21.15 -22.90
CA GLY A 567 10.20 21.83 -22.38
C GLY A 567 11.36 20.87 -22.11
N GLU A 568 11.09 19.72 -21.49
CA GLU A 568 12.08 18.65 -21.28
C GLU A 568 12.62 18.12 -22.62
N ARG A 569 11.74 17.88 -23.61
CA ARG A 569 12.13 17.49 -24.97
C ARG A 569 13.02 18.56 -25.63
N HIS A 570 12.74 19.85 -25.41
CA HIS A 570 13.58 20.93 -25.93
C HIS A 570 14.96 20.93 -25.27
N ASN A 571 15.03 20.84 -23.94
CA ASN A 571 16.27 20.75 -23.17
C ASN A 571 17.11 19.52 -23.57
N ILE A 572 16.48 18.36 -23.82
CA ILE A 572 17.16 17.15 -24.30
C ILE A 572 17.71 17.37 -25.72
N SER A 573 16.96 18.04 -26.60
CA SER A 573 17.42 18.41 -27.94
C SER A 573 18.63 19.36 -27.89
N GLU A 574 18.57 20.41 -27.08
CA GLU A 574 19.67 21.37 -26.91
C GLU A 574 20.92 20.71 -26.31
N THR A 575 20.77 19.91 -25.25
CA THR A 575 21.89 19.18 -24.64
C THR A 575 22.50 18.15 -25.59
N PHE A 576 21.70 17.47 -26.41
CA PHE A 576 22.19 16.57 -27.46
C PHE A 576 22.94 17.33 -28.57
N GLN A 577 22.47 18.51 -28.98
CA GLN A 577 23.18 19.37 -29.94
C GLN A 577 24.51 19.88 -29.36
N LEU A 578 24.51 20.36 -28.11
CA LEU A 578 25.72 20.80 -27.39
C LEU A 578 26.72 19.65 -27.20
N GLN A 579 26.26 18.45 -26.89
CA GLN A 579 27.09 17.26 -26.78
C GLN A 579 27.68 16.87 -28.14
N SER A 580 26.87 16.88 -29.20
CA SER A 580 27.32 16.59 -30.58
C SER A 580 28.39 17.59 -31.04
N ARG A 581 28.21 18.88 -30.74
CA ARG A 581 29.19 19.94 -31.01
C ARG A 581 30.50 19.70 -30.25
N ARG A 582 30.45 19.47 -28.94
CA ARG A 582 31.62 19.13 -28.10
C ARG A 582 32.33 17.86 -28.55
N MET A 583 31.59 16.86 -29.06
CA MET A 583 32.18 15.63 -29.61
C MET A 583 32.86 15.86 -30.96
N SER A 584 32.34 16.76 -31.81
CA SER A 584 33.01 17.20 -33.03
C SER A 584 34.31 17.96 -32.72
N GLU A 585 34.26 18.93 -31.80
CA GLU A 585 35.41 19.69 -31.32
C GLU A 585 36.49 18.76 -30.71
N LYS A 586 36.10 17.78 -29.90
CA LYS A 586 37.01 16.73 -29.39
C LYS A 586 37.64 15.91 -30.51
N LYS A 587 36.86 15.46 -31.52
CA LYS A 587 37.41 14.73 -32.68
C LYS A 587 38.43 15.57 -33.46
N GLN A 588 38.17 16.86 -33.65
CA GLN A 588 39.09 17.79 -34.30
C GLN A 588 40.37 18.00 -33.48
N MET A 589 40.25 18.19 -32.16
CA MET A 589 41.41 18.33 -31.26
C MET A 589 42.26 17.06 -31.17
N VAL A 590 41.64 15.87 -31.16
CA VAL A 590 42.37 14.60 -31.26
C VAL A 590 43.11 14.51 -32.59
N ARG A 591 42.45 14.80 -33.72
CA ARG A 591 43.09 14.79 -35.05
C ARG A 591 44.27 15.75 -35.16
N GLN A 592 44.19 16.93 -34.53
CA GLN A 592 45.33 17.86 -34.46
C GLN A 592 46.46 17.32 -33.57
N LYS A 593 46.15 16.70 -32.44
CA LYS A 593 47.17 16.08 -31.57
C LYS A 593 47.86 14.91 -32.26
N THR A 594 47.13 14.04 -32.97
CA THR A 594 47.74 12.94 -33.73
C THR A 594 48.61 13.44 -34.88
N LEU A 595 48.22 14.51 -35.59
CA LEU A 595 49.04 15.14 -36.62
C LEU A 595 50.35 15.72 -36.05
N LYS A 596 50.29 16.39 -34.89
CA LYS A 596 51.50 16.89 -34.21
C LYS A 596 52.41 15.73 -33.76
N ALA A 597 51.83 14.70 -33.14
CA ALA A 597 52.57 13.50 -32.74
C ALA A 597 53.23 12.81 -33.95
N SER A 598 52.54 12.65 -35.08
CA SER A 598 53.16 12.07 -36.28
C SER A 598 54.28 12.92 -36.86
N SER A 599 54.17 14.27 -36.82
CA SER A 599 55.27 15.14 -37.25
C SER A 599 56.48 15.10 -36.32
N GLU A 600 56.25 14.86 -35.03
CA GLU A 600 57.32 14.72 -34.04
C GLU A 600 57.99 13.35 -34.12
N VAL A 601 57.23 12.27 -34.36
CA VAL A 601 57.78 10.95 -34.69
C VAL A 601 58.65 11.03 -35.95
N GLN A 602 58.18 11.67 -37.04
CA GLN A 602 58.98 11.87 -38.25
C GLN A 602 60.25 12.71 -38.03
N ARG A 603 60.25 13.63 -37.05
CA ARG A 603 61.44 14.38 -36.64
C ARG A 603 62.43 13.45 -35.93
N LEU A 604 61.95 12.69 -34.95
CA LEU A 604 62.76 11.72 -34.19
C LEU A 604 63.30 10.60 -35.08
N GLU A 605 62.54 10.12 -36.07
CA GLU A 605 63.00 9.13 -37.06
C GLU A 605 64.19 9.67 -37.86
N LYS A 606 64.15 10.93 -38.30
CA LYS A 606 65.30 11.58 -38.98
C LYS A 606 66.49 11.77 -38.05
N GLU A 607 66.25 12.15 -36.81
CA GLU A 607 67.28 12.35 -35.78
C GLU A 607 67.99 11.03 -35.43
N ILE A 608 67.21 9.93 -35.29
CA ILE A 608 67.71 8.56 -35.14
C ILE A 608 68.50 8.11 -36.38
N LEU A 609 68.06 8.44 -37.60
CA LEU A 609 68.81 8.13 -38.81
C LEU A 609 70.16 8.88 -38.87
N SER A 610 70.20 10.16 -38.48
CA SER A 610 71.47 10.90 -38.39
C SER A 610 72.39 10.39 -37.28
N GLU A 611 71.88 10.06 -36.09
CA GLU A 611 72.69 9.40 -35.05
C GLU A 611 73.18 8.03 -35.50
N LYS A 612 72.37 7.26 -36.24
CA LYS A 612 72.80 5.99 -36.82
C LYS A 612 73.93 6.16 -37.84
N GLU A 613 73.88 7.22 -38.65
CA GLU A 613 74.97 7.56 -39.58
C GLU A 613 76.26 7.97 -38.84
N ILE A 614 76.14 8.76 -37.76
CA ILE A 614 77.26 9.11 -36.89
C ILE A 614 77.81 7.87 -36.16
N ILE A 615 76.94 6.94 -35.74
CA ILE A 615 77.34 5.65 -35.17
C ILE A 615 78.10 4.82 -36.20
N TYR A 616 77.65 4.71 -37.45
CA TYR A 616 78.41 4.02 -38.50
C TYR A 616 79.79 4.66 -38.76
N GLN A 617 79.90 5.99 -38.69
CA GLN A 617 81.19 6.69 -38.77
C GLN A 617 82.08 6.37 -37.57
N ARG A 618 81.52 6.34 -36.34
CA ARG A 618 82.24 5.94 -35.13
C ARG A 618 82.67 4.47 -35.17
N ASP A 619 81.81 3.57 -35.63
CA ASP A 619 82.09 2.13 -35.78
C ASP A 619 83.21 1.89 -36.80
N ALA A 620 83.28 2.66 -37.89
CA ALA A 620 84.40 2.62 -38.83
C ALA A 620 85.73 3.03 -38.17
N VAL A 621 85.73 4.11 -37.36
CA VAL A 621 86.90 4.54 -36.57
C VAL A 621 87.25 3.51 -35.49
N ILE A 622 86.26 2.91 -34.83
CA ILE A 622 86.48 1.82 -33.85
C ILE A 622 87.09 0.60 -34.54
N LEU A 623 86.70 0.26 -35.76
CA LEU A 623 87.26 -0.86 -36.52
C LEU A 623 88.70 -0.58 -36.98
N GLU A 624 89.03 0.68 -37.29
CA GLU A 624 90.40 1.13 -37.53
C GLU A 624 91.25 1.07 -36.26
N LEU A 625 90.73 1.56 -35.13
CA LEU A 625 91.38 1.46 -33.81
C LEU A 625 91.56 0.00 -33.38
N GLN A 626 90.56 -0.88 -33.59
CA GLN A 626 90.67 -2.31 -33.32
C GLN A 626 91.71 -3.00 -34.19
N ASN A 627 91.92 -2.55 -35.44
CA ASN A 627 93.00 -3.04 -36.29
C ASN A 627 94.38 -2.51 -35.87
N ASN A 628 94.44 -1.43 -35.08
CA ASN A 628 95.66 -0.97 -34.43
C ASN A 628 95.89 -1.73 -33.11
N ILE A 629 94.84 -1.91 -32.29
CA ILE A 629 94.86 -2.75 -31.08
C ILE A 629 95.27 -4.18 -31.42
N LYS A 630 94.78 -4.81 -32.52
CA LYS A 630 95.26 -6.15 -32.94
C LYS A 630 96.74 -6.24 -33.31
N LYS A 631 97.39 -5.12 -33.66
CA LYS A 631 98.85 -5.06 -33.85
C LYS A 631 99.60 -4.88 -32.53
N GLU A 632 98.90 -4.45 -31.48
CA GLU A 632 99.38 -4.20 -30.13
C GLU A 632 99.15 -5.42 -29.21
N ASP A 633 98.00 -6.12 -29.35
CA ASP A 633 97.55 -7.35 -28.67
C ASP A 633 98.51 -8.56 -28.80
N HIS A 634 99.60 -8.45 -29.56
CA HIS A 634 100.66 -9.44 -29.56
C HIS A 634 101.57 -9.35 -28.31
N SER A 635 101.22 -8.55 -27.29
CA SER A 635 102.08 -8.30 -26.11
C SER A 635 101.46 -8.52 -24.71
N GLU A 636 100.14 -8.68 -24.51
CA GLU A 636 99.54 -8.77 -23.16
C GLU A 636 98.52 -9.92 -22.93
N THR A 637 98.28 -10.23 -21.65
CA THR A 637 97.81 -11.54 -21.15
C THR A 637 96.29 -11.69 -21.02
N HIS A 638 95.79 -12.93 -21.12
CA HIS A 638 94.37 -13.29 -20.90
C HIS A 638 94.15 -13.99 -19.53
N THR A 639 93.03 -13.68 -18.88
CA THR A 639 92.48 -14.44 -17.75
C THR A 639 91.28 -15.27 -18.18
N ARG A 640 91.04 -16.41 -17.53
CA ARG A 640 89.84 -17.25 -17.74
C ARG A 640 89.27 -17.73 -16.41
N GLU A 641 87.99 -17.44 -16.21
CA GLU A 641 87.25 -17.72 -14.97
C GLU A 641 86.19 -18.80 -15.24
N THR A 642 86.07 -19.79 -14.36
CA THR A 642 85.05 -20.85 -14.46
C THR A 642 84.37 -21.09 -13.12
N ASN A 643 83.06 -20.79 -13.06
CA ASN A 643 82.22 -20.97 -11.88
C ASN A 643 81.55 -22.35 -11.88
N LEU A 644 81.70 -23.13 -10.82
CA LEU A 644 81.10 -24.46 -10.63
C LEU A 644 80.59 -24.61 -9.19
N SER A 645 79.28 -24.49 -8.98
CA SER A 645 78.65 -24.68 -7.66
C SER A 645 77.90 -26.01 -7.56
N THR A 646 77.96 -26.63 -6.38
CA THR A 646 77.11 -27.79 -6.05
C THR A 646 75.94 -27.39 -5.18
N ARG A 647 74.74 -27.58 -5.72
CA ARG A 647 73.46 -27.36 -5.05
C ARG A 647 72.81 -28.70 -4.72
N ILE A 648 72.24 -28.81 -3.52
CA ILE A 648 71.58 -30.04 -3.07
C ILE A 648 70.07 -29.90 -3.27
N THR A 649 69.42 -30.99 -3.67
CA THR A 649 67.96 -31.08 -3.77
C THR A 649 67.44 -32.28 -3.00
N ILE A 650 66.24 -32.15 -2.45
CA ILE A 650 65.53 -33.20 -1.72
C ILE A 650 64.22 -33.46 -2.46
N MET A 651 63.97 -34.71 -2.79
CA MET A 651 62.76 -35.15 -3.48
C MET A 651 61.66 -35.43 -2.44
N ASP A 652 60.50 -34.80 -2.61
CA ASP A 652 59.31 -35.11 -1.82
C ASP A 652 58.77 -36.51 -2.23
N PRO A 653 58.64 -37.47 -1.29
CA PRO A 653 58.19 -38.83 -1.60
C PRO A 653 56.71 -38.93 -2.02
N GLU A 654 55.85 -37.95 -1.71
CA GLU A 654 54.44 -37.97 -2.14
C GLU A 654 54.21 -37.30 -3.50
N THR A 655 54.97 -36.24 -3.83
CA THR A 655 54.80 -35.51 -5.10
C THR A 655 55.87 -35.81 -6.16
N GLY A 656 56.96 -36.49 -5.79
CA GLY A 656 58.09 -36.79 -6.68
C GLY A 656 58.87 -35.55 -7.15
N LYS A 657 58.71 -34.42 -6.44
CA LYS A 657 59.23 -33.12 -6.84
C LYS A 657 60.49 -32.76 -6.06
N ASP A 658 61.53 -32.34 -6.77
CA ASP A 658 62.74 -31.79 -6.17
C ASP A 658 62.51 -30.40 -5.58
N MET A 659 62.95 -30.21 -4.33
CA MET A 659 62.91 -28.96 -3.57
C MET A 659 64.25 -28.69 -2.88
N SER A 660 64.48 -27.46 -2.44
CA SER A 660 65.70 -27.12 -1.69
C SER A 660 65.65 -27.67 -0.24
N PRO A 661 66.81 -27.92 0.41
CA PRO A 661 66.85 -28.33 1.81
C PRO A 661 66.12 -27.37 2.75
N TYR A 662 66.12 -26.07 2.46
CA TYR A 662 65.37 -25.08 3.24
C TYR A 662 63.85 -25.22 3.08
N GLU A 663 63.35 -25.46 1.87
CA GLU A 663 61.93 -25.72 1.62
C GLU A 663 61.47 -27.02 2.28
N ALA A 664 62.28 -28.07 2.22
CA ALA A 664 62.04 -29.34 2.89
C ALA A 664 61.98 -29.18 4.43
N TYR A 665 62.87 -28.38 5.01
CA TYR A 665 62.83 -28.04 6.44
C TYR A 665 61.55 -27.27 6.82
N MET A 666 61.19 -26.26 6.03
CA MET A 666 59.97 -25.47 6.25
C MET A 666 58.67 -26.29 6.11
N GLN A 667 58.72 -27.40 5.37
CA GLN A 667 57.61 -28.36 5.22
C GLN A 667 57.67 -29.52 6.24
N GLY A 668 58.70 -29.58 7.09
CA GLY A 668 58.88 -30.65 8.08
C GLY A 668 59.36 -31.99 7.53
N LEU A 669 59.81 -32.04 6.28
CA LEU A 669 60.34 -33.24 5.63
C LEU A 669 61.76 -33.61 6.12
N ILE A 670 62.49 -32.64 6.67
CA ILE A 670 63.77 -32.85 7.36
C ILE A 670 63.82 -32.07 8.68
N ASP A 671 64.47 -32.64 9.69
CA ASP A 671 64.70 -31.95 10.96
C ASP A 671 65.69 -30.79 10.82
N ARG A 672 65.66 -29.85 11.77
CA ARG A 672 66.60 -28.72 11.86
C ARG A 672 68.08 -29.14 11.79
N ASN A 673 68.42 -30.27 12.41
CA ASN A 673 69.81 -30.77 12.40
C ASN A 673 70.21 -31.32 11.02
N HIS A 674 69.30 -32.00 10.34
CA HIS A 674 69.51 -32.46 8.96
C HIS A 674 69.58 -31.28 7.98
N TYR A 675 68.77 -30.24 8.18
CA TYR A 675 68.85 -28.99 7.41
C TYR A 675 70.22 -28.31 7.55
N ILE A 676 70.73 -28.17 8.78
CA ILE A 676 72.05 -27.56 9.02
C ILE A 676 73.14 -28.35 8.28
N GLN A 677 73.17 -29.68 8.45
CA GLN A 677 74.12 -30.57 7.76
C GLN A 677 74.06 -30.45 6.23
N LEU A 678 72.86 -30.39 5.65
CA LEU A 678 72.71 -30.24 4.19
C LEU A 678 73.12 -28.84 3.71
N SER A 679 72.86 -27.79 4.50
CA SER A 679 73.29 -26.42 4.17
C SER A 679 74.81 -26.19 4.29
N GLU A 680 75.48 -26.97 5.15
CA GLU A 680 76.94 -27.01 5.27
C GLU A 680 77.61 -27.71 4.09
N LEU A 681 76.90 -28.62 3.42
CA LEU A 681 77.38 -29.36 2.24
C LEU A 681 77.19 -28.61 0.91
N GLU A 682 76.40 -27.52 0.88
CA GLU A 682 76.30 -26.64 -0.29
C GLU A 682 77.50 -25.67 -0.35
N CYS A 683 78.38 -25.86 -1.34
CA CYS A 683 79.61 -25.08 -1.50
C CYS A 683 79.69 -24.37 -2.86
N ASP A 684 80.11 -23.10 -2.83
CA ASP A 684 80.37 -22.24 -4.00
C ASP A 684 81.87 -21.96 -4.11
N TRP A 685 82.59 -22.84 -4.80
CA TRP A 685 84.03 -22.67 -5.10
C TRP A 685 84.22 -22.14 -6.52
N GLU A 686 85.17 -21.23 -6.71
CA GLU A 686 85.50 -20.60 -7.99
C GLU A 686 86.97 -20.88 -8.34
N GLU A 687 87.23 -21.39 -9.55
CA GLU A 687 88.59 -21.64 -10.04
C GLU A 687 89.01 -20.52 -11.00
N ILE A 688 90.07 -19.80 -10.62
CA ILE A 688 90.66 -18.71 -11.39
C ILE A 688 92.01 -19.20 -11.92
N THR A 689 92.17 -19.18 -13.25
CA THR A 689 93.45 -19.51 -13.90
C THR A 689 94.04 -18.25 -14.55
N SER A 690 95.23 -17.84 -14.11
CA SER A 690 95.98 -16.75 -14.71
C SER A 690 97.22 -17.27 -15.44
N SER A 691 97.28 -17.00 -16.75
CA SER A 691 98.40 -17.40 -17.62
C SER A 691 99.44 -16.29 -17.68
N GLY A 692 100.47 -16.38 -16.84
CA GLY A 692 101.63 -15.48 -16.84
C GLY A 692 102.85 -16.09 -17.53
N PRO A 693 103.93 -15.30 -17.75
CA PRO A 693 105.16 -15.76 -18.42
C PRO A 693 105.93 -16.87 -17.66
N ASP A 694 105.55 -17.18 -16.42
CA ASP A 694 106.11 -18.26 -15.57
C ASP A 694 105.13 -19.45 -15.41
N GLY A 695 104.19 -19.57 -16.35
CA GLY A 695 103.22 -20.67 -16.47
C GLY A 695 101.96 -20.54 -15.60
N ASP A 696 100.86 -21.14 -16.07
CA ASP A 696 99.51 -21.02 -15.50
C ASP A 696 99.48 -21.19 -13.97
N VAL A 697 98.90 -20.22 -13.25
CA VAL A 697 98.64 -20.29 -11.81
C VAL A 697 97.14 -20.52 -11.61
N THR A 698 96.78 -21.65 -10.99
CA THR A 698 95.41 -21.93 -10.55
C THR A 698 95.22 -21.56 -9.09
N VAL A 699 94.18 -20.78 -8.82
CA VAL A 699 93.77 -20.34 -7.48
C VAL A 699 92.31 -20.71 -7.27
N LEU A 700 92.01 -21.34 -6.13
CA LEU A 700 90.65 -21.63 -5.70
C LEU A 700 90.16 -20.55 -4.74
N GLN A 701 88.98 -20.00 -4.99
CA GLN A 701 88.34 -19.01 -4.13
C GLN A 701 87.06 -19.59 -3.51
N ASP A 702 86.92 -19.45 -2.19
CA ASP A 702 85.65 -19.70 -1.50
C ASP A 702 84.82 -18.41 -1.52
N ARG A 703 83.65 -18.43 -2.17
CA ARG A 703 82.77 -17.26 -2.29
C ARG A 703 82.04 -16.90 -0.99
N LYS A 704 81.93 -17.81 -0.02
CA LYS A 704 81.30 -17.56 1.28
C LYS A 704 82.25 -16.90 2.29
N SER A 705 83.55 -17.24 2.27
CA SER A 705 84.56 -16.63 3.16
C SER A 705 85.49 -15.60 2.49
N GLY A 706 85.54 -15.53 1.17
CA GLY A 706 86.44 -14.65 0.41
C GLY A 706 87.92 -15.08 0.44
N LYS A 707 88.23 -16.26 0.98
CA LYS A 707 89.59 -16.80 1.05
C LYS A 707 90.03 -17.36 -0.30
N HIS A 708 91.31 -17.16 -0.61
CA HIS A 708 91.95 -17.63 -1.83
C HIS A 708 93.04 -18.64 -1.46
N TYR A 709 93.09 -19.76 -2.17
CA TYR A 709 94.04 -20.85 -1.93
C TYR A 709 94.80 -21.18 -3.23
N SER A 710 96.11 -21.03 -3.18
CA SER A 710 97.00 -21.31 -4.30
C SER A 710 97.31 -22.80 -4.39
N VAL A 711 96.95 -23.41 -5.51
CA VAL A 711 97.14 -24.85 -5.74
C VAL A 711 98.62 -25.20 -5.89
N LYS A 712 99.44 -24.29 -6.44
CA LYS A 712 100.91 -24.42 -6.51
C LYS A 712 101.54 -24.45 -5.11
N ASP A 713 101.01 -23.68 -4.16
CA ASP A 713 101.54 -23.61 -2.79
C ASP A 713 101.17 -24.86 -1.98
N ALA A 714 99.94 -25.36 -2.12
CA ALA A 714 99.49 -26.60 -1.46
C ALA A 714 100.26 -27.85 -1.93
N LEU A 715 100.72 -27.89 -3.19
CA LEU A 715 101.64 -28.92 -3.70
C LEU A 715 103.05 -28.78 -3.09
N ARG A 716 103.57 -27.56 -2.98
CA ARG A 716 104.90 -27.30 -2.38
C ARG A 716 104.94 -27.62 -0.88
N GLU A 717 103.84 -27.39 -0.18
CA GLU A 717 103.68 -27.69 1.25
C GLU A 717 103.28 -29.15 1.53
N GLY A 718 103.13 -29.99 0.50
CA GLY A 718 102.80 -31.41 0.65
C GLY A 718 101.37 -31.71 1.12
N ARG A 719 100.46 -30.71 1.07
CA ARG A 719 99.03 -30.88 1.43
C ARG A 719 98.24 -31.60 0.33
N LEU A 720 98.69 -31.46 -0.91
CA LEU A 720 98.19 -32.18 -2.08
C LEU A 720 99.26 -33.14 -2.60
N THR A 721 98.88 -34.36 -2.97
CA THR A 721 99.75 -35.22 -3.78
C THR A 721 99.52 -34.97 -5.27
N GLN A 722 100.52 -35.32 -6.09
CA GLN A 722 100.39 -35.24 -7.55
C GLN A 722 99.36 -36.25 -8.10
N TYR A 723 99.01 -37.28 -7.33
CA TYR A 723 97.92 -38.22 -7.63
C TYR A 723 96.53 -37.56 -7.45
N ASP A 724 96.32 -36.79 -6.37
CA ASP A 724 95.06 -36.09 -6.12
C ASP A 724 94.79 -35.01 -7.18
N MET A 725 95.86 -34.32 -7.60
CA MET A 725 95.86 -33.39 -8.74
C MET A 725 95.41 -34.08 -10.05
N MET A 726 95.91 -35.29 -10.35
CA MET A 726 95.44 -36.06 -11.50
C MET A 726 93.97 -36.47 -11.35
N ARG A 727 93.53 -36.93 -10.17
CA ARG A 727 92.13 -37.30 -9.93
C ARG A 727 91.18 -36.11 -10.11
N TYR A 728 91.58 -34.90 -9.70
CA TYR A 728 90.83 -33.68 -9.96
C TYR A 728 90.73 -33.38 -11.46
N LYS A 729 91.86 -33.38 -12.19
CA LYS A 729 91.89 -33.16 -13.64
C LYS A 729 91.12 -34.21 -14.46
N GLU A 730 91.02 -35.43 -13.96
CA GLU A 730 90.20 -36.50 -14.55
C GLU A 730 88.71 -36.44 -14.15
N GLY A 731 88.29 -35.45 -13.35
CA GLY A 731 86.91 -35.31 -12.86
C GLY A 731 86.49 -36.37 -11.83
N LYS A 732 87.44 -37.15 -11.30
CA LYS A 732 87.22 -38.25 -10.33
C LYS A 732 87.30 -37.78 -8.87
N LEU A 733 87.72 -36.55 -8.64
CA LEU A 733 87.76 -35.89 -7.33
C LEU A 733 86.95 -34.60 -7.46
N HIS A 734 85.95 -34.41 -6.60
CA HIS A 734 85.05 -33.27 -6.69
C HIS A 734 85.70 -31.98 -6.14
N ILE A 735 85.36 -30.80 -6.68
CA ILE A 735 85.99 -29.53 -6.29
C ILE A 735 85.92 -29.24 -4.79
N SER A 736 84.83 -29.62 -4.11
CA SER A 736 84.71 -29.47 -2.65
C SER A 736 85.67 -30.37 -1.86
N GLU A 737 85.94 -31.58 -2.32
CA GLU A 737 86.90 -32.50 -1.69
C GLU A 737 88.35 -32.08 -2.01
N PHE A 738 88.61 -31.65 -3.24
CA PHE A 738 89.89 -31.09 -3.66
C PHE A 738 90.22 -29.80 -2.88
N ALA A 739 89.26 -28.89 -2.71
CA ALA A 739 89.43 -27.64 -1.97
C ALA A 739 89.70 -27.86 -0.47
N LEU A 740 89.12 -28.89 0.15
CA LEU A 740 89.43 -29.29 1.54
C LEU A 740 90.88 -29.77 1.67
N LEU A 741 91.40 -30.54 0.70
CA LEU A 741 92.81 -30.94 0.65
C LEU A 741 93.73 -29.73 0.43
N VAL A 742 93.34 -28.76 -0.41
CA VAL A 742 94.09 -27.51 -0.61
C VAL A 742 94.12 -26.66 0.66
N ALA A 743 92.98 -26.57 1.38
CA ALA A 743 92.86 -25.80 2.62
C ALA A 743 93.61 -26.45 3.81
N GLY A 744 93.67 -27.78 3.87
CA GLY A 744 94.44 -28.55 4.85
C GLY A 744 93.67 -29.03 6.08
N GLU A 745 92.36 -29.23 5.99
CA GLU A 745 91.52 -29.73 7.10
C GLU A 745 91.37 -31.26 7.03
N THR A 746 91.88 -31.97 8.06
CA THR A 746 91.83 -33.44 8.11
C THR A 746 90.58 -33.95 8.83
N LYS A 747 89.79 -34.81 8.16
CA LYS A 747 88.67 -35.52 8.78
C LYS A 747 89.14 -36.45 9.90
N HIS A 748 88.56 -36.33 11.10
CA HIS A 748 88.75 -37.33 12.16
C HIS A 748 87.99 -38.63 11.83
N PRO A 749 88.64 -39.82 11.88
CA PRO A 749 87.98 -41.11 11.68
C PRO A 749 87.30 -41.62 12.96
N TYR A 750 86.16 -42.27 12.80
CA TYR A 750 85.38 -42.95 13.85
C TYR A 750 85.51 -44.48 13.71
N ILE A 751 85.84 -45.20 14.81
CA ILE A 751 85.63 -46.65 14.98
C ILE A 751 85.54 -46.98 16.51
N PRO A 752 85.04 -48.17 16.95
CA PRO A 752 84.03 -48.25 18.02
C PRO A 752 84.44 -49.17 19.21
N PRO A 753 83.53 -49.46 20.16
CA PRO A 753 83.65 -50.61 21.06
C PRO A 753 82.52 -51.66 20.87
N VAL A 754 82.85 -52.94 21.08
CA VAL A 754 81.96 -54.11 21.02
C VAL A 754 81.75 -54.71 22.44
N ALA A 755 80.56 -55.29 22.69
CA ALA A 755 80.05 -55.86 23.97
C ALA A 755 80.77 -57.17 24.43
N PRO A 756 80.36 -57.95 25.49
CA PRO A 756 79.23 -57.91 26.45
C PRO A 756 79.69 -58.21 27.94
N PRO A 757 79.08 -59.06 28.84
CA PRO A 757 77.68 -59.29 29.31
C PRO A 757 77.43 -59.17 30.87
N GLN A 758 76.14 -59.02 31.26
CA GLN A 758 75.37 -59.43 32.48
C GLN A 758 75.90 -59.58 33.95
N SER A 759 75.01 -59.15 34.89
CA SER A 759 74.62 -59.74 36.22
C SER A 759 75.26 -59.18 37.52
N PRO A 760 74.70 -59.37 38.76
CA PRO A 760 73.44 -60.05 39.16
C PRO A 760 72.53 -59.39 40.29
N THR A 761 71.20 -59.61 40.20
CA THR A 761 70.19 -59.96 41.26
C THR A 761 69.89 -59.16 42.57
N ARG A 762 68.57 -58.85 42.76
CA ARG A 762 67.67 -59.14 43.95
C ARG A 762 67.69 -58.16 45.18
N SER A 763 66.59 -57.75 45.88
CA SER A 763 65.13 -58.09 45.89
C SER A 763 64.15 -57.11 46.66
N THR A 764 62.92 -56.90 46.10
CA THR A 764 61.54 -56.89 46.71
C THR A 764 61.14 -55.94 47.89
N PRO A 765 59.83 -55.75 48.27
CA PRO A 765 58.54 -56.25 47.71
C PRO A 765 57.43 -55.16 47.45
N PHE A 766 56.23 -55.61 47.01
CA PHE A 766 54.94 -54.89 46.83
C PHE A 766 54.31 -54.37 48.16
N PRO A 767 53.38 -53.36 48.21
CA PRO A 767 51.98 -53.49 47.74
C PRO A 767 51.25 -52.22 47.20
N SER A 768 49.94 -52.38 47.02
CA SER A 768 48.95 -51.64 46.23
C SER A 768 48.36 -50.30 46.76
N LEU A 769 47.64 -49.63 45.84
CA LEU A 769 46.36 -48.90 45.99
C LEU A 769 46.29 -47.40 46.38
N ASN A 770 45.24 -46.77 45.82
CA ASN A 770 44.62 -45.44 46.08
C ASN A 770 45.25 -44.21 45.40
N SER A 771 44.49 -43.24 44.85
CA SER A 771 43.02 -43.01 44.87
C SER A 771 42.52 -42.12 43.70
N MET A 772 41.37 -42.51 43.10
CA MET A 772 40.22 -41.72 42.56
C MET A 772 40.47 -40.40 41.78
N HIS A 773 39.76 -40.03 40.72
CA HIS A 773 38.39 -40.26 40.19
C HIS A 773 38.46 -40.24 38.63
N SER A 774 37.53 -40.75 37.80
CA SER A 774 36.41 -41.71 37.92
C SER A 774 36.02 -42.19 36.50
N SER A 775 34.98 -43.03 36.34
CA SER A 775 34.62 -43.69 35.07
C SER A 775 33.31 -43.18 34.43
N LEU A 776 33.00 -43.76 33.25
CA LEU A 776 31.76 -43.74 32.46
C LEU A 776 31.63 -42.58 31.46
N ARG A 777 31.39 -42.75 30.15
CA ARG A 777 30.84 -43.80 29.24
C ARG A 777 29.47 -43.39 28.66
N SER A 778 29.55 -42.96 27.39
CA SER A 778 28.62 -43.26 26.29
C SER A 778 27.22 -42.64 26.25
N SER A 779 26.79 -42.39 25.01
CA SER A 779 25.41 -42.07 24.58
C SER A 779 24.92 -40.68 25.04
N TYR A 780 23.94 -40.06 24.38
CA TYR A 780 22.86 -40.63 23.58
C TYR A 780 22.40 -39.66 22.47
N THR A 781 22.25 -40.19 21.25
CA THR A 781 21.25 -39.72 20.29
C THR A 781 19.88 -40.30 20.65
N SER A 782 18.82 -39.53 20.37
CA SER A 782 17.43 -39.95 20.13
C SER A 782 16.73 -40.90 21.13
N LEU A 783 15.55 -40.48 21.60
CA LEU A 783 14.27 -41.08 21.17
C LEU A 783 13.06 -40.30 21.70
N SER A 784 11.91 -40.52 21.05
CA SER A 784 10.59 -40.01 21.42
C SER A 784 9.74 -41.16 22.05
N PRO A 785 8.40 -41.14 22.15
CA PRO A 785 7.75 -40.80 23.42
C PRO A 785 6.63 -41.76 23.90
N GLN A 786 6.11 -41.60 25.13
CA GLN A 786 4.65 -41.46 25.43
C GLN A 786 4.26 -41.48 26.94
N GLN A 787 3.34 -40.55 27.28
CA GLN A 787 2.18 -40.65 28.18
C GLN A 787 2.26 -40.91 29.72
N ASN A 788 1.75 -39.89 30.44
CA ASN A 788 0.56 -39.92 31.34
C ASN A 788 0.68 -39.80 32.89
N VAL A 789 0.17 -38.64 33.36
CA VAL A 789 -0.80 -38.42 34.46
C VAL A 789 -0.31 -38.06 35.89
N SER A 790 -0.55 -36.79 36.24
CA SER A 790 -0.90 -36.20 37.57
C SER A 790 0.11 -36.19 38.74
N VAL A 791 0.09 -35.26 39.71
CA VAL A 791 -0.51 -33.90 39.87
C VAL A 791 0.21 -33.22 41.07
N ASN A 792 0.65 -31.96 40.93
CA ASN A 792 0.61 -30.83 41.90
C ASN A 792 1.78 -29.82 41.81
N HIS A 793 1.49 -28.58 42.20
CA HIS A 793 2.28 -27.37 41.97
C HIS A 793 3.40 -27.12 43.01
N HIS A 794 4.51 -26.48 42.61
CA HIS A 794 4.69 -25.01 42.67
C HIS A 794 6.05 -24.52 42.11
N CYS A 795 5.99 -23.38 41.41
CA CYS A 795 7.02 -22.51 40.82
C CYS A 795 8.52 -22.68 41.20
N ALA A 796 9.41 -22.84 40.20
CA ALA A 796 10.15 -21.73 39.54
C ALA A 796 11.49 -22.15 38.88
N SER A 797 11.86 -21.44 37.79
CA SER A 797 13.19 -21.39 37.16
C SER A 797 13.67 -22.63 36.37
N GLY A 798 13.20 -22.72 35.13
CA GLY A 798 13.77 -23.47 34.02
C GLY A 798 13.28 -22.85 32.71
N THR A 799 14.07 -22.85 31.65
CA THR A 799 13.71 -22.21 30.36
C THR A 799 12.69 -23.02 29.57
N ASP A 800 11.45 -23.06 30.05
CA ASP A 800 10.30 -23.42 29.22
C ASP A 800 10.08 -22.26 28.23
N ASP A 801 10.28 -22.52 26.94
CA ASP A 801 9.94 -21.55 25.90
C ASP A 801 8.42 -21.36 25.87
N HIS A 802 7.94 -20.24 26.39
CA HIS A 802 6.50 -19.92 26.40
C HIS A 802 6.06 -19.51 24.98
N PHE A 803 5.68 -20.50 24.17
CA PHE A 803 5.10 -20.29 22.85
C PHE A 803 3.59 -19.99 22.93
N PRO A 804 3.05 -19.11 22.06
CA PRO A 804 1.62 -18.99 21.83
C PRO A 804 1.07 -20.28 21.19
N ILE A 805 -0.25 -20.34 20.99
CA ILE A 805 -0.87 -21.31 20.08
C ILE A 805 -0.18 -21.16 18.71
N SER A 806 0.64 -22.14 18.35
CA SER A 806 1.65 -22.04 17.29
C SER A 806 1.14 -22.57 15.95
N GLY A 807 0.17 -23.47 15.99
CA GLY A 807 -0.44 -24.06 14.82
C GLY A 807 -1.66 -24.89 15.18
N VAL A 808 -2.04 -25.75 14.25
CA VAL A 808 -3.23 -26.59 14.32
C VAL A 808 -2.83 -28.06 14.17
N LEU A 809 -3.51 -28.93 14.93
CA LEU A 809 -3.40 -30.38 14.81
C LEU A 809 -4.73 -30.92 14.31
N ASP A 810 -4.74 -31.44 13.08
CA ASP A 810 -5.87 -32.19 12.55
C ASP A 810 -5.95 -33.53 13.29
N THR A 811 -7.03 -33.72 14.04
CA THR A 811 -7.24 -34.92 14.86
C THR A 811 -7.64 -36.15 14.03
N THR A 812 -8.13 -35.95 12.81
CA THR A 812 -8.49 -37.05 11.90
C THR A 812 -7.26 -37.67 11.24
N THR A 813 -6.33 -36.83 10.78
CA THR A 813 -5.09 -37.27 10.10
C THR A 813 -3.86 -37.32 11.01
N GLN A 814 -3.97 -36.84 12.26
CA GLN A 814 -2.85 -36.57 13.18
C GLN A 814 -1.77 -35.65 12.57
N SER A 815 -2.14 -34.84 11.58
CA SER A 815 -1.21 -33.97 10.85
C SER A 815 -1.14 -32.58 11.48
N ARG A 816 0.07 -32.11 11.81
CA ARG A 816 0.31 -30.72 12.23
C ARG A 816 0.37 -29.79 11.02
N MET A 817 -0.23 -28.62 11.12
CA MET A 817 -0.23 -27.61 10.05
C MET A 817 -0.24 -26.18 10.59
N SER A 818 0.26 -25.24 9.78
CA SER A 818 0.21 -23.81 10.13
C SER A 818 -1.24 -23.31 10.23
N VAL A 819 -1.46 -22.24 10.99
CA VAL A 819 -2.79 -21.62 11.12
C VAL A 819 -3.34 -21.19 9.74
N ARG A 820 -2.48 -20.63 8.87
CA ARG A 820 -2.81 -20.33 7.46
C ARG A 820 -3.30 -21.58 6.72
N SER A 821 -2.54 -22.67 6.78
CA SER A 821 -2.90 -23.94 6.12
C SER A 821 -4.26 -24.48 6.60
N ALA A 822 -4.56 -24.35 7.89
CA ALA A 822 -5.86 -24.73 8.46
C ALA A 822 -7.00 -23.83 7.97
N MET A 823 -6.78 -22.50 7.85
CA MET A 823 -7.74 -21.57 7.24
C MET A 823 -7.99 -21.91 5.77
N THR A 824 -6.94 -22.15 4.97
CA THR A 824 -7.07 -22.53 3.54
C THR A 824 -7.86 -23.82 3.37
N ARG A 825 -7.70 -24.79 4.30
CA ARG A 825 -8.46 -26.05 4.33
C ARG A 825 -9.85 -25.93 4.98
N LYS A 826 -10.25 -24.75 5.46
CA LYS A 826 -11.51 -24.49 6.19
C LYS A 826 -11.70 -25.32 7.47
N LEU A 827 -10.61 -25.81 8.07
CA LEU A 827 -10.64 -26.56 9.34
C LEU A 827 -10.83 -25.63 10.56
N ILE A 828 -10.49 -24.35 10.41
CA ILE A 828 -10.82 -23.28 11.36
C ILE A 828 -11.53 -22.17 10.61
N ASP A 829 -12.40 -21.43 11.30
CA ASP A 829 -13.00 -20.23 10.70
C ASP A 829 -11.94 -19.12 10.52
N PRO A 830 -12.10 -18.25 9.51
CA PRO A 830 -11.08 -17.24 9.21
C PRO A 830 -10.85 -16.20 10.32
N ASP A 831 -11.82 -15.96 11.20
CA ASP A 831 -11.75 -14.94 12.25
C ASP A 831 -10.97 -15.48 13.47
N THR A 832 -11.27 -16.70 13.92
CA THR A 832 -10.44 -17.45 14.88
C THR A 832 -9.01 -17.61 14.36
N GLY A 833 -8.84 -18.01 13.09
CA GLY A 833 -7.52 -18.15 12.48
C GLY A 833 -6.72 -16.84 12.47
N LEU A 834 -7.35 -15.72 12.14
CA LEU A 834 -6.72 -14.41 12.19
C LEU A 834 -6.35 -14.00 13.63
N LYS A 835 -7.23 -14.21 14.61
CA LYS A 835 -6.96 -13.93 16.04
C LYS A 835 -5.80 -14.75 16.60
N LEU A 836 -5.68 -16.02 16.20
CA LEU A 836 -4.53 -16.86 16.56
C LEU A 836 -3.22 -16.28 15.98
N LEU A 837 -3.23 -15.84 14.72
CA LEU A 837 -2.08 -15.21 14.07
C LEU A 837 -1.74 -13.83 14.69
N GLU A 838 -2.74 -13.05 15.10
CA GLU A 838 -2.53 -11.79 15.82
C GLU A 838 -1.87 -12.02 17.18
N ALA A 839 -2.30 -13.04 17.93
CA ALA A 839 -1.67 -13.44 19.19
C ALA A 839 -0.22 -13.93 19.00
N GLN A 840 0.10 -14.61 17.89
CA GLN A 840 1.49 -14.95 17.53
C GLN A 840 2.31 -13.67 17.26
N ALA A 841 1.82 -12.78 16.40
CA ALA A 841 2.49 -11.53 16.07
C ALA A 841 2.75 -10.63 17.30
N ALA A 842 1.78 -10.55 18.22
CA ALA A 842 1.89 -9.78 19.47
C ALA A 842 2.83 -10.40 20.52
N SER A 843 3.18 -11.69 20.39
CA SER A 843 4.02 -12.44 21.35
C SER A 843 5.40 -12.86 20.81
N GLY A 844 5.82 -12.24 19.69
CA GLY A 844 7.17 -12.31 19.14
C GLY A 844 7.26 -12.43 17.61
N GLY A 845 6.22 -12.97 16.97
CA GLY A 845 6.23 -13.27 15.54
C GLY A 845 5.46 -14.55 15.20
N ILE A 846 5.24 -14.75 13.91
CA ILE A 846 4.52 -15.91 13.36
C ILE A 846 5.41 -17.15 13.49
N VAL A 847 4.85 -18.26 13.98
CA VAL A 847 5.62 -19.46 14.30
C VAL A 847 5.78 -20.36 13.07
N ASP A 848 7.02 -20.71 12.71
CA ASP A 848 7.32 -21.80 11.77
C ASP A 848 7.39 -23.13 12.54
N LEU A 849 6.40 -24.00 12.33
CA LEU A 849 6.29 -25.31 12.97
C LEU A 849 7.45 -26.27 12.65
N ASN A 850 8.18 -26.05 11.55
CA ASN A 850 9.28 -26.92 11.15
C ASN A 850 10.61 -26.47 11.74
N LYS A 851 10.83 -25.15 11.88
CA LYS A 851 12.07 -24.57 12.43
C LYS A 851 12.00 -24.28 13.93
N LYS A 852 10.80 -24.29 14.53
CA LYS A 852 10.53 -23.84 15.91
C LYS A 852 10.99 -22.38 16.13
N ASP A 853 10.86 -21.55 15.08
CA ASP A 853 11.34 -20.16 15.05
C ASP A 853 10.16 -19.17 14.92
N LYS A 854 10.35 -17.93 15.38
CA LYS A 854 9.37 -16.83 15.32
C LYS A 854 9.80 -15.79 14.29
N LEU A 855 9.09 -15.76 13.16
CA LEU A 855 9.39 -14.87 12.04
C LEU A 855 8.58 -13.57 12.14
N SER A 856 9.18 -12.45 11.69
CA SER A 856 8.43 -11.21 11.51
C SER A 856 7.34 -11.38 10.44
N VAL A 857 6.26 -10.58 10.51
CA VAL A 857 5.11 -10.70 9.60
C VAL A 857 5.54 -10.59 8.12
N HIS A 858 6.52 -9.74 7.80
CA HIS A 858 7.10 -9.67 6.45
C HIS A 858 7.79 -10.98 6.03
N LYS A 859 8.71 -11.51 6.85
CA LYS A 859 9.40 -12.79 6.57
C LYS A 859 8.43 -13.97 6.48
N ALA A 860 7.36 -13.94 7.26
CA ALA A 860 6.32 -14.96 7.24
C ALA A 860 5.46 -14.92 5.95
N VAL A 861 5.24 -13.75 5.36
CA VAL A 861 4.63 -13.63 4.02
C VAL A 861 5.59 -14.15 2.94
N GLU A 862 6.87 -13.76 2.99
CA GLU A 862 7.91 -14.23 2.05
C GLU A 862 8.06 -15.77 2.06
N GLN A 863 7.95 -16.40 3.22
CA GLN A 863 8.02 -17.87 3.38
C GLN A 863 6.66 -18.57 3.21
N GLY A 864 5.59 -17.86 2.85
CA GLY A 864 4.27 -18.45 2.62
C GLY A 864 3.57 -19.00 3.89
N LEU A 865 3.95 -18.54 5.07
CA LEU A 865 3.24 -18.81 6.32
C LEU A 865 2.03 -17.87 6.53
N LEU A 866 1.94 -16.78 5.77
CA LEU A 866 0.84 -15.83 5.77
C LEU A 866 0.37 -15.48 4.35
N ASP A 867 -0.91 -15.17 4.21
CA ASP A 867 -1.45 -14.54 3.00
C ASP A 867 -1.26 -13.03 3.03
N GLN A 868 -0.90 -12.44 1.88
CA GLN A 868 -0.54 -11.02 1.79
C GLN A 868 -1.69 -10.06 2.14
N GLY A 869 -2.95 -10.51 2.02
CA GLY A 869 -4.13 -9.75 2.47
C GLY A 869 -4.23 -9.57 4.00
N HIS A 870 -3.61 -10.46 4.79
CA HIS A 870 -3.62 -10.36 6.26
C HIS A 870 -2.45 -9.55 6.82
N MET A 871 -1.42 -9.28 6.00
CA MET A 871 -0.18 -8.60 6.39
C MET A 871 -0.42 -7.29 7.16
N TYR A 872 -1.28 -6.39 6.67
CA TYR A 872 -1.52 -5.09 7.31
C TYR A 872 -2.15 -5.18 8.71
N LYS A 873 -3.07 -6.14 8.91
CA LYS A 873 -3.68 -6.38 10.23
C LYS A 873 -2.65 -6.93 11.21
N LEU A 874 -1.90 -7.93 10.77
CA LEU A 874 -0.87 -8.60 11.57
C LEU A 874 0.33 -7.69 11.87
N LEU A 875 0.66 -6.72 11.00
CA LEU A 875 1.65 -5.68 11.32
C LEU A 875 1.20 -4.78 12.47
N ASN A 876 -0.11 -4.53 12.64
CA ASN A 876 -0.62 -3.78 13.79
C ASN A 876 -0.49 -4.58 15.09
N ALA A 877 -0.74 -5.89 15.04
CA ALA A 877 -0.47 -6.80 16.16
C ALA A 877 1.04 -6.92 16.45
N GLN A 878 1.91 -6.96 15.43
CA GLN A 878 3.36 -7.02 15.61
C GLN A 878 3.91 -5.78 16.35
N LYS A 879 3.31 -4.59 16.17
CA LYS A 879 3.66 -3.39 16.96
C LYS A 879 3.49 -3.59 18.45
N ALA A 880 2.62 -4.50 18.89
CA ALA A 880 2.48 -4.83 20.31
C ALA A 880 3.74 -5.49 20.89
N PHE A 881 4.53 -6.17 20.05
CA PHE A 881 5.83 -6.75 20.41
C PHE A 881 7.00 -5.78 20.16
N THR A 882 7.03 -5.11 19.00
CA THR A 882 8.17 -4.24 18.62
C THR A 882 8.11 -2.83 19.21
N GLY A 883 6.99 -2.48 19.85
CA GLY A 883 6.65 -1.14 20.34
C GLY A 883 5.89 -0.29 19.32
N VAL A 884 5.03 0.59 19.85
CA VAL A 884 4.30 1.60 19.08
C VAL A 884 5.07 2.92 19.16
N GLU A 885 5.51 3.44 18.01
CA GLU A 885 6.20 4.73 17.94
C GLU A 885 5.25 5.89 18.26
N ASP A 886 5.58 6.67 19.29
CA ASP A 886 4.92 7.93 19.61
C ASP A 886 5.28 9.00 18.55
N PRO A 887 4.31 9.59 17.83
CA PRO A 887 4.60 10.60 16.81
C PRO A 887 5.29 11.85 17.35
N SER A 888 5.11 12.17 18.64
CA SER A 888 5.62 13.38 19.29
C SER A 888 7.00 13.19 19.91
N THR A 889 7.26 12.07 20.60
CA THR A 889 8.55 11.82 21.28
C THR A 889 9.51 10.92 20.50
N LYS A 890 9.02 10.22 19.45
CA LYS A 890 9.75 9.16 18.72
C LYS A 890 10.16 7.95 19.56
N GLU A 891 9.63 7.86 20.77
CA GLU A 891 9.83 6.74 21.69
C GLU A 891 8.94 5.55 21.31
N ARG A 892 9.40 4.32 21.61
CA ARG A 892 8.62 3.10 21.40
C ARG A 892 7.90 2.70 22.67
N LEU A 893 6.61 3.01 22.72
CA LEU A 893 5.73 2.73 23.85
C LEU A 893 5.30 1.26 23.88
N ALA A 894 5.14 0.73 25.09
CA ALA A 894 4.51 -0.56 25.32
C ALA A 894 2.99 -0.52 25.04
N VAL A 895 2.36 -1.69 24.90
CA VAL A 895 0.95 -1.85 24.49
C VAL A 895 -0.03 -1.02 25.34
N ALA A 896 0.10 -1.13 26.66
CA ALA A 896 -0.75 -0.41 27.61
C ALA A 896 -0.61 1.11 27.51
N GLN A 897 0.62 1.62 27.50
CA GLN A 897 0.93 3.05 27.35
C GLN A 897 0.44 3.60 26.01
N ALA A 898 0.59 2.83 24.93
CA ALA A 898 0.04 3.18 23.61
C ALA A 898 -1.49 3.23 23.61
N ALA A 899 -2.16 2.36 24.38
CA ALA A 899 -3.62 2.35 24.53
C ALA A 899 -4.12 3.51 25.42
N GLN A 900 -3.39 3.85 26.49
CA GLN A 900 -3.66 5.03 27.33
C GLN A 900 -3.57 6.33 26.52
N LYS A 901 -2.55 6.47 25.65
CA LYS A 901 -2.41 7.61 24.72
C LYS A 901 -3.32 7.55 23.49
N GLY A 902 -4.10 6.47 23.32
CA GLY A 902 -5.04 6.32 22.19
C GLY A 902 -4.42 5.94 20.84
N TYR A 903 -3.13 5.56 20.79
CA TYR A 903 -2.49 5.05 19.57
C TYR A 903 -2.89 3.61 19.21
N MET A 904 -3.55 2.89 20.12
CA MET A 904 -4.12 1.57 19.89
C MET A 904 -5.51 1.47 20.54
N PRO A 905 -6.52 0.85 19.88
CA PRO A 905 -7.82 0.59 20.49
C PRO A 905 -7.69 -0.26 21.75
N LYS A 906 -8.38 0.11 22.84
CA LYS A 906 -8.28 -0.56 24.15
C LYS A 906 -8.59 -2.06 24.08
N GLU A 907 -9.57 -2.46 23.27
CA GLU A 907 -9.94 -3.87 23.04
C GLU A 907 -8.77 -4.68 22.47
N ASN A 908 -8.15 -4.20 21.38
CA ASN A 908 -6.99 -4.85 20.78
C ASN A 908 -5.78 -4.85 21.72
N ALA A 909 -5.54 -3.75 22.43
CA ALA A 909 -4.49 -3.66 23.42
C ALA A 909 -4.66 -4.71 24.52
N MET A 910 -5.88 -4.88 25.06
CA MET A 910 -6.18 -5.91 26.06
C MET A 910 -5.93 -7.32 25.53
N ARG A 911 -6.41 -7.64 24.31
CA ARG A 911 -6.14 -8.94 23.65
C ARG A 911 -4.64 -9.23 23.53
N TYR A 912 -3.85 -8.25 23.09
CA TYR A 912 -2.41 -8.40 22.90
C TYR A 912 -1.66 -8.52 24.24
N MET A 913 -2.05 -7.74 25.27
CA MET A 913 -1.50 -7.88 26.62
C MET A 913 -1.85 -9.24 27.23
N LEU A 914 -3.06 -9.74 27.05
CA LEU A 914 -3.48 -11.06 27.51
C LEU A 914 -2.67 -12.16 26.83
N ALA A 915 -2.48 -12.09 25.51
CA ALA A 915 -1.63 -13.03 24.78
C ALA A 915 -0.15 -12.97 25.24
N GLN A 916 0.38 -11.79 25.56
CA GLN A 916 1.71 -11.64 26.13
C GLN A 916 1.80 -12.24 27.55
N TYR A 917 0.86 -11.91 28.43
CA TYR A 917 0.80 -12.43 29.79
C TYR A 917 0.74 -13.96 29.84
N LEU A 918 -0.18 -14.57 29.08
CA LEU A 918 -0.32 -16.03 28.97
C LEU A 918 0.91 -16.70 28.32
N THR A 919 1.74 -15.95 27.58
CA THR A 919 3.04 -16.41 27.03
C THR A 919 4.22 -15.98 27.91
N GLY A 920 4.02 -15.86 29.22
CA GLY A 920 5.10 -15.72 30.22
C GLY A 920 5.38 -14.28 30.69
N GLY A 921 4.59 -13.29 30.26
CA GLY A 921 4.68 -11.92 30.77
C GLY A 921 4.63 -10.84 29.68
N LEU A 922 4.39 -9.60 30.12
CA LEU A 922 4.23 -8.42 29.27
C LEU A 922 5.56 -8.02 28.61
N VAL A 923 5.47 -7.45 27.42
CA VAL A 923 6.64 -7.06 26.61
C VAL A 923 6.91 -5.56 26.74
N ASP A 924 8.15 -5.23 27.06
CA ASP A 924 8.68 -3.86 27.05
C ASP A 924 9.56 -3.69 25.79
N PRO A 925 9.20 -2.82 24.83
CA PRO A 925 10.00 -2.59 23.63
C PRO A 925 11.41 -2.05 23.88
N SER A 926 11.65 -1.46 25.06
CA SER A 926 12.93 -0.86 25.46
C SER A 926 13.87 -1.86 26.16
N ARG A 927 13.37 -3.03 26.59
CA ARG A 927 14.12 -4.00 27.40
C ARG A 927 14.04 -5.40 26.81
N ALA A 928 15.17 -6.11 26.81
CA ALA A 928 15.17 -7.52 26.45
C ALA A 928 14.50 -8.36 27.56
N GLY A 929 13.54 -9.22 27.18
CA GLY A 929 12.85 -10.13 28.09
C GLY A 929 11.37 -9.79 28.29
N ARG A 930 10.74 -10.47 29.25
CA ARG A 930 9.34 -10.27 29.64
C ARG A 930 9.24 -9.85 31.09
N LEU A 931 8.25 -9.04 31.41
CA LEU A 931 8.00 -8.52 32.76
C LEU A 931 6.77 -9.20 33.36
N SER A 932 6.88 -9.55 34.65
CA SER A 932 5.72 -9.98 35.44
C SER A 932 4.80 -8.79 35.73
N ILE A 933 3.53 -9.04 36.04
CA ILE A 933 2.53 -7.99 36.33
C ILE A 933 3.03 -7.03 37.42
N GLN A 934 3.64 -7.56 38.50
CA GLN A 934 4.24 -6.73 39.56
C GLN A 934 5.32 -5.78 39.00
N LYS A 935 6.30 -6.29 38.25
CA LYS A 935 7.35 -5.47 37.65
C LYS A 935 6.84 -4.46 36.62
N ALA A 936 5.72 -4.75 35.96
CA ALA A 936 5.07 -3.85 35.02
C ALA A 936 4.28 -2.73 35.73
N LEU A 937 3.69 -3.01 36.91
CA LEU A 937 3.13 -2.00 37.81
C LEU A 937 4.23 -1.10 38.37
N ASP A 938 5.32 -1.68 38.90
CA ASP A 938 6.46 -0.93 39.45
C ASP A 938 7.10 0.01 38.41
N ALA A 939 7.06 -0.39 37.12
CA ALA A 939 7.56 0.38 35.99
C ALA A 939 6.53 1.38 35.40
N ASN A 940 5.33 1.51 35.98
CA ASN A 940 4.20 2.30 35.44
C ASN A 940 3.90 1.99 33.96
N MET A 941 4.01 0.72 33.56
CA MET A 941 3.62 0.26 32.22
C MET A 941 2.13 -0.04 32.14
N ILE A 942 1.53 -0.52 33.22
CA ILE A 942 0.12 -0.89 33.34
C ILE A 942 -0.51 -0.23 34.57
N ASP A 943 -1.82 -0.02 34.53
CA ASP A 943 -2.60 0.47 35.66
C ASP A 943 -2.99 -0.70 36.59
N SER A 944 -3.33 -0.40 37.85
CA SER A 944 -3.85 -1.42 38.78
C SER A 944 -5.16 -2.06 38.29
N THR A 945 -5.97 -1.33 37.53
CA THR A 945 -7.20 -1.83 36.90
C THR A 945 -6.88 -2.88 35.83
N THR A 946 -5.99 -2.57 34.88
CA THR A 946 -5.63 -3.51 33.80
C THR A 946 -4.81 -4.68 34.32
N ALA A 947 -4.04 -4.52 35.41
CA ALA A 947 -3.40 -5.62 36.12
C ALA A 947 -4.42 -6.61 36.71
N ASN A 948 -5.52 -6.11 37.30
CA ASN A 948 -6.59 -6.96 37.83
C ASN A 948 -7.36 -7.67 36.70
N GLU A 949 -7.71 -6.96 35.63
CA GLU A 949 -8.37 -7.53 34.43
C GLU A 949 -7.51 -8.63 33.77
N LEU A 950 -6.17 -8.48 33.75
CA LEU A 950 -5.26 -9.51 33.26
C LEU A 950 -5.10 -10.70 34.20
N GLN A 951 -5.49 -10.60 35.48
CA GLN A 951 -5.47 -11.71 36.44
C GLN A 951 -6.81 -12.43 36.55
N ASP A 952 -7.92 -11.72 36.35
CA ASP A 952 -9.27 -12.30 36.43
C ASP A 952 -9.65 -13.06 35.16
N GLU A 953 -9.50 -14.39 35.21
CA GLU A 953 -9.84 -15.30 34.12
C GLU A 953 -11.32 -15.26 33.71
N SER A 954 -12.22 -14.80 34.58
CA SER A 954 -13.65 -14.68 34.27
C SER A 954 -13.96 -13.49 33.36
N SER A 955 -13.09 -12.47 33.37
CA SER A 955 -13.19 -11.27 32.54
C SER A 955 -12.71 -11.47 31.09
N TYR A 956 -12.02 -12.58 30.79
CA TYR A 956 -11.40 -12.81 29.48
C TYR A 956 -12.44 -12.94 28.36
N LEU A 957 -12.27 -12.11 27.31
CA LEU A 957 -13.16 -12.07 26.15
C LEU A 957 -13.18 -13.41 25.39
N LYS A 958 -14.39 -13.94 25.17
CA LYS A 958 -14.65 -15.21 24.46
C LYS A 958 -14.84 -14.97 22.96
N GLU A 959 -13.72 -14.82 22.26
CA GLU A 959 -13.70 -14.36 20.87
C GLU A 959 -13.29 -15.41 19.83
N LEU A 960 -12.74 -16.53 20.28
CA LEU A 960 -12.40 -17.66 19.40
C LEU A 960 -13.61 -18.59 19.34
N VAL A 961 -13.81 -19.27 18.21
CA VAL A 961 -14.78 -20.36 18.09
C VAL A 961 -14.01 -21.68 18.15
N ASP A 962 -14.45 -22.61 19.01
CA ASP A 962 -13.86 -23.94 19.05
C ASP A 962 -14.18 -24.69 17.73
N PRO A 963 -13.18 -25.16 16.97
CA PRO A 963 -13.41 -25.86 15.71
C PRO A 963 -14.18 -27.18 15.86
N ILE A 964 -14.12 -27.82 17.03
CA ILE A 964 -14.77 -29.09 17.34
C ILE A 964 -16.14 -28.82 18.00
N THR A 965 -16.20 -28.04 19.09
CA THR A 965 -17.47 -27.82 19.83
C THR A 965 -18.34 -26.69 19.27
N LYS A 966 -17.80 -25.84 18.40
CA LYS A 966 -18.42 -24.61 17.85
C LYS A 966 -18.84 -23.57 18.91
N GLU A 967 -18.40 -23.73 20.15
CA GLU A 967 -18.64 -22.78 21.25
C GLU A 967 -17.69 -21.57 21.17
N LYS A 968 -18.11 -20.43 21.73
CA LYS A 968 -17.23 -19.28 21.92
C LYS A 968 -16.35 -19.45 23.17
N ILE A 969 -15.03 -19.44 22.99
CA ILE A 969 -14.02 -19.65 24.03
C ILE A 969 -13.02 -18.50 24.11
N SER A 970 -12.39 -18.32 25.27
CA SER A 970 -11.30 -17.34 25.43
C SER A 970 -9.95 -17.88 24.94
N TYR A 971 -8.96 -17.00 24.72
CA TYR A 971 -7.62 -17.42 24.28
C TYR A 971 -6.95 -18.38 25.27
N LYS A 972 -7.13 -18.17 26.59
CA LYS A 972 -6.67 -19.12 27.62
C LYS A 972 -7.34 -20.49 27.46
N GLN A 973 -8.67 -20.53 27.33
CA GLN A 973 -9.40 -21.79 27.13
C GLN A 973 -8.97 -22.54 25.86
N ALA A 974 -8.60 -21.81 24.79
CA ALA A 974 -8.01 -22.41 23.60
C ALA A 974 -6.60 -22.97 23.85
N MET A 975 -5.75 -22.27 24.63
CA MET A 975 -4.43 -22.79 25.05
C MET A 975 -4.56 -24.06 25.92
N ASP A 976 -5.52 -24.09 26.85
CA ASP A 976 -5.77 -25.26 27.70
C ASP A 976 -6.30 -26.47 26.90
N ARG A 977 -6.99 -26.23 25.78
CA ARG A 977 -7.43 -27.26 24.81
C ARG A 977 -6.33 -27.66 23.82
N CYS A 978 -5.20 -26.95 23.73
CA CYS A 978 -4.09 -27.29 22.83
C CYS A 978 -3.34 -28.55 23.29
N LYS A 979 -2.88 -29.34 22.32
CA LYS A 979 -1.93 -30.44 22.55
C LYS A 979 -0.52 -29.96 22.28
N LYS A 980 0.43 -30.24 23.17
CA LYS A 980 1.86 -30.02 22.89
C LYS A 980 2.34 -31.07 21.88
N ASP A 981 2.88 -30.61 20.76
CA ASP A 981 3.58 -31.48 19.79
C ASP A 981 4.81 -32.09 20.49
N ILE A 982 4.89 -33.42 20.49
CA ILE A 982 5.92 -34.16 21.22
C ILE A 982 7.31 -33.97 20.58
N THR A 983 7.38 -33.58 19.31
CA THR A 983 8.65 -33.38 18.59
C THR A 983 9.21 -31.96 18.72
N THR A 984 8.35 -30.95 18.90
CA THR A 984 8.76 -29.53 18.89
C THR A 984 8.47 -28.79 20.21
N GLY A 985 7.62 -29.35 21.07
CA GLY A 985 7.10 -28.72 22.28
C GLY A 985 6.04 -27.63 22.02
N LEU A 986 5.71 -27.35 20.76
CA LEU A 986 4.79 -26.27 20.36
C LEU A 986 3.34 -26.61 20.69
N LEU A 987 2.56 -25.61 21.11
CA LEU A 987 1.12 -25.76 21.34
C LEU A 987 0.36 -25.78 20.00
N LEU A 988 -0.31 -26.90 19.72
CA LEU A 988 -1.17 -27.07 18.54
C LEU A 988 -2.64 -27.18 18.96
N PHE A 989 -3.49 -26.36 18.34
CA PHE A 989 -4.92 -26.34 18.61
C PHE A 989 -5.62 -27.48 17.84
N PRO A 990 -6.39 -28.37 18.49
CA PRO A 990 -7.01 -29.50 17.82
C PRO A 990 -8.18 -29.07 16.93
N VAL A 991 -8.27 -29.65 15.74
CA VAL A 991 -9.39 -29.50 14.79
C VAL A 991 -9.87 -30.85 14.29
N ALA A 992 -11.07 -30.89 13.71
CA ALA A 992 -11.67 -32.06 13.07
C ALA A 992 -12.41 -31.65 11.79
#